data_AF-A0A669EKG4-F1
#
_entry.id   AF-A0A669EKG4-F1
#
_cell.length_a   1.000
_cell.length_b   1.000
_cell.length_c   1.000
_cell.angle_alpha   90.00
_cell.angle_beta   90.00
_cell.angle_gamma   90.00
#
_symmetry.space_group_name_H-M   'P 1'
#
loop_
_entity.id
_entity.type
_entity.pdbx_description
1 polymer ?
#
loop_
_entity_poly.entity_id
_entity_poly.type
_entity_poly.pdbx_seq_one_letter_code
_entity_poly.pdbx_strand_id
1 'polypeptide(L)'
;MTAKQLVAQCSNIRKKGLLSQLEIDEVQHKCYGKEESGRQVRGEISSPPPEIGYTAPSAIGEGSLSTRGTELKNRIMAKLETWIPRSRLPRLREVPSEGLLDDVNAALRTIPTTTITDTNKLIYNTAAVISEMLGYKLNSHKGQYPPWRRRLEGKIKVARREVSQLTELQKGATKKVHKKYSKLSIPEALETAKQRLTALATRLRRYTREIEGRRINQLFSTEPAKVYSQWQGNNKRTAPPRLETEQYWKSIWEKDATHNGNAQWLVDLRADHSDLPEQGPVTITVADIQERVSSMKSWTAPGPDMVHAYWLKKLTALHERLAAQMNQLLVSERHPEWLTEGRTVLIPKDPKKGPVPSNYRPITCLSTTWKLLSGIISAKMNGHMGQYMCGAQKGIGKNTRGAKHQLLVDRTVSRDCKTRLTNLCTAWIDYKKAYDSMPHSWILECLELYKINRTLRAFIRNSMGMWCTTLEANSKPIAQVTIKCGIYQGDALSPLLFCIGLNPLSEIIDKTGYGYRLRNGAVVSHLLYMDDIKLYAKSERDIDSLIHTTRLYSNDIGMSFGLEKCSRMVTKRGKVVRTEGIELPEGNIADIEDSYKYLGIPQANGNHEEAARKAATTKYLQRVRQVLRSQLNGKNKIRAINTYALPVIRYPAGVIGWPKEEIEATDIKTRKLLTMHGGFHPKSSTLRLYAKRKEGGRGLVSVSTTVQDETTNIQEYIGKMAPTDRVLSEYLRQQKPKKEVGDEEPSWKDRPLHGMYHRQIEEVADIQKSYQWLDKAGLKDSTEALIMAAQEQALSTRSIEAGVYHTRQDPRCRLCKDAPETIQHITAGCKMLAGKAYMERHNQVAGIVYRNICAEYNLEVPRSKWEMPPRVMENDRAKILWDFQIQTDKMVVANQPDIVVVDKQEKMAVAI
;
A
#
# COMPACT_ATOMS: atom_id res chain seq x y z
N MET A 1 -28.42 39.90 -3.63
CA MET A 1 -27.00 39.66 -3.98
C MET A 1 -26.89 38.42 -4.84
N THR A 2 -26.23 38.49 -5.99
CA THR A 2 -26.03 37.31 -6.84
C THR A 2 -25.01 36.34 -6.21
N ALA A 3 -25.11 35.04 -6.51
CA ALA A 3 -24.21 34.01 -5.95
C ALA A 3 -22.72 34.34 -6.20
N LYS A 4 -22.40 35.02 -7.31
CA LYS A 4 -21.04 35.52 -7.60
C LYS A 4 -20.60 36.65 -6.66
N GLN A 5 -21.51 37.54 -6.24
CA GLN A 5 -21.21 38.62 -5.27
C GLN A 5 -20.98 38.09 -3.84
N LEU A 6 -21.65 37.00 -3.45
CA LEU A 6 -21.45 36.34 -2.16
C LEU A 6 -20.10 35.61 -2.07
N VAL A 7 -19.65 34.98 -3.16
CA VAL A 7 -18.33 34.31 -3.25
C VAL A 7 -17.16 35.31 -3.19
N ALA A 8 -17.33 36.50 -3.77
CA ALA A 8 -16.35 37.59 -3.68
C ALA A 8 -16.23 38.13 -2.24
N GLN A 9 -17.34 38.28 -1.51
CA GLN A 9 -17.32 38.67 -0.09
C GLN A 9 -16.72 37.58 0.82
N CYS A 10 -17.02 36.30 0.59
CA CYS A 10 -16.41 35.19 1.35
C CYS A 10 -14.89 35.09 1.15
N SER A 11 -14.37 35.44 -0.03
CA SER A 11 -12.93 35.46 -0.31
C SER A 11 -12.20 36.60 0.44
N ASN A 12 -12.84 37.77 0.59
CA ASN A 12 -12.32 38.87 1.42
C ASN A 12 -12.34 38.56 2.92
N ILE A 13 -13.31 37.77 3.40
CA ILE A 13 -13.40 37.34 4.80
C ILE A 13 -12.33 36.27 5.14
N ARG A 14 -11.95 35.44 4.16
CA ARG A 14 -10.90 34.41 4.32
C ARG A 14 -9.50 35.00 4.51
N LYS A 15 -9.20 36.17 3.90
CA LYS A 15 -7.92 36.88 4.09
C LYS A 15 -7.79 37.58 5.46
N LYS A 16 -8.90 37.82 6.17
CA LYS A 16 -8.92 38.49 7.49
C LYS A 16 -9.10 37.55 8.70
N GLY A 17 -9.24 36.23 8.49
CA GLY A 17 -9.22 35.22 9.57
C GLY A 17 -10.41 35.24 10.54
N LEU A 18 -11.54 35.85 10.16
CA LEU A 18 -12.68 36.14 11.06
C LEU A 18 -13.80 35.07 11.10
N LEU A 19 -13.72 33.99 10.31
CA LEU A 19 -14.67 32.86 10.34
C LEU A 19 -13.96 31.51 10.38
N SER A 20 -14.56 30.54 11.07
CA SER A 20 -14.11 29.15 11.09
C SER A 20 -14.57 28.40 9.82
N GLN A 21 -13.84 27.34 9.44
CA GLN A 21 -14.17 26.52 8.26
C GLN A 21 -15.61 25.96 8.31
N LEU A 22 -16.14 25.71 9.51
CA LEU A 22 -17.52 25.26 9.72
C LEU A 22 -18.57 26.30 9.30
N GLU A 23 -18.32 27.59 9.51
CA GLU A 23 -19.25 28.66 9.13
C GLU A 23 -19.25 28.90 7.61
N ILE A 24 -18.11 28.64 6.95
CA ILE A 24 -18.00 28.66 5.48
C ILE A 24 -18.75 27.48 4.88
N ASP A 25 -18.60 26.28 5.46
CA ASP A 25 -19.25 25.06 5.00
C ASP A 25 -20.77 25.12 5.23
N GLU A 26 -21.24 25.77 6.30
CA GLU A 26 -22.66 25.96 6.61
C GLU A 26 -23.35 26.97 5.67
N VAL A 27 -22.63 28.02 5.23
CA VAL A 27 -23.09 28.95 4.19
C VAL A 27 -23.13 28.26 2.82
N GLN A 28 -22.13 27.44 2.48
CA GLN A 28 -22.15 26.63 1.25
C GLN A 28 -23.30 25.62 1.24
N HIS A 29 -23.59 24.97 2.36
CA HIS A 29 -24.66 23.99 2.47
C HIS A 29 -26.06 24.62 2.38
N LYS A 30 -26.22 25.89 2.80
CA LYS A 30 -27.47 26.64 2.65
C LYS A 30 -27.68 27.21 1.24
N CYS A 31 -26.61 27.47 0.49
CA CYS A 31 -26.71 28.03 -0.86
C CYS A 31 -26.95 26.99 -1.98
N TYR A 32 -26.70 25.70 -1.75
CA TYR A 32 -26.77 24.64 -2.78
C TYR A 32 -27.74 23.50 -2.45
N GLY A 33 -28.55 23.62 -1.39
CA GLY A 33 -29.46 22.57 -0.94
C GLY A 33 -30.88 22.68 -1.51
N LYS A 34 -31.09 22.20 -2.74
CA LYS A 34 -32.34 21.56 -3.18
C LYS A 34 -31.97 20.42 -4.12
N GLU A 35 -31.92 19.21 -3.58
CA GLU A 35 -31.95 17.98 -4.36
C GLU A 35 -33.37 17.84 -4.94
N GLU A 36 -33.49 17.88 -6.26
CA GLU A 36 -34.70 17.41 -6.93
C GLU A 36 -34.76 15.90 -6.83
N SER A 37 -35.82 15.45 -6.18
CA SER A 37 -36.31 14.08 -6.15
C SER A 37 -36.69 13.59 -7.55
N GLY A 38 -36.30 12.35 -7.86
CA GLY A 38 -37.08 11.45 -8.69
C GLY A 38 -36.97 11.63 -10.20
N ARG A 39 -36.03 10.90 -10.82
CA ARG A 39 -36.26 10.36 -12.16
C ARG A 39 -35.87 8.88 -12.16
N GLN A 40 -36.89 8.02 -12.20
CA GLN A 40 -36.77 6.60 -12.47
C GLN A 40 -35.94 6.41 -13.74
N VAL A 41 -34.79 5.76 -13.61
CA VAL A 41 -34.16 5.11 -14.76
C VAL A 41 -34.97 3.85 -14.99
N ARG A 42 -35.63 3.79 -16.15
CA ARG A 42 -36.40 2.63 -16.62
C ARG A 42 -35.51 1.39 -16.56
N GLY A 43 -36.03 0.35 -15.93
CA GLY A 43 -35.45 -0.98 -16.02
C GLY A 43 -35.68 -1.54 -17.41
N GLU A 44 -34.60 -1.95 -18.04
CA GLU A 44 -34.63 -3.00 -19.07
C GLU A 44 -34.00 -4.23 -18.43
N ILE A 45 -34.85 -5.21 -18.15
CA ILE A 45 -34.46 -6.56 -17.76
C ILE A 45 -34.31 -7.31 -19.09
N SER A 46 -33.08 -7.51 -19.55
CA SER A 46 -32.79 -8.65 -20.42
C SER A 46 -32.51 -9.84 -19.52
N SER A 47 -33.35 -10.87 -19.63
CA SER A 47 -33.09 -12.18 -19.02
C SER A 47 -31.74 -12.68 -19.55
N PRO A 48 -30.77 -13.08 -18.69
CA PRO A 48 -29.55 -13.68 -19.19
C PRO A 48 -29.88 -14.97 -19.96
N PRO A 49 -29.21 -15.25 -21.09
CA PRO A 49 -29.41 -16.49 -21.83
C PRO A 49 -29.11 -17.71 -20.93
N PRO A 50 -29.75 -18.86 -21.18
CA PRO A 50 -29.58 -20.04 -20.35
C PRO A 50 -28.12 -20.52 -20.39
N GLU A 51 -27.46 -20.53 -19.24
CA GLU A 51 -26.16 -21.15 -19.05
C GLU A 51 -26.32 -22.69 -19.11
N ILE A 52 -25.41 -23.37 -19.81
CA ILE A 52 -25.39 -24.84 -19.86
C ILE A 52 -25.07 -25.35 -18.45
N GLY A 53 -25.96 -26.18 -17.90
CA GLY A 53 -25.87 -26.65 -16.52
C GLY A 53 -24.73 -27.65 -16.27
N TYR A 54 -24.05 -27.49 -15.15
CA TYR A 54 -23.21 -28.52 -14.54
C TYR A 54 -24.06 -29.47 -13.69
N THR A 55 -24.05 -30.76 -14.03
CA THR A 55 -24.59 -31.80 -13.15
C THR A 55 -23.51 -32.15 -12.14
N ALA A 56 -23.68 -31.70 -10.90
CA ALA A 56 -22.74 -32.00 -9.82
C ALA A 56 -22.64 -33.52 -9.60
N PRO A 57 -21.47 -34.07 -9.27
CA PRO A 57 -21.38 -35.43 -8.74
C PRO A 57 -22.31 -35.53 -7.54
N SER A 58 -23.16 -36.55 -7.54
CA SER A 58 -24.10 -36.88 -6.48
C SER A 58 -23.42 -36.75 -5.12
N ALA A 59 -24.00 -35.94 -4.25
CA ALA A 59 -23.44 -35.60 -2.95
C ALA A 59 -22.97 -36.87 -2.22
N ILE A 60 -21.66 -36.95 -1.96
CA ILE A 60 -21.11 -37.88 -0.97
C ILE A 60 -21.87 -37.60 0.33
N GLY A 61 -22.40 -38.66 0.93
CA GLY A 61 -23.55 -38.68 1.84
C GLY A 61 -23.56 -37.64 2.95
N GLU A 62 -24.76 -37.44 3.50
CA GLU A 62 -25.06 -36.67 4.70
C GLU A 62 -24.22 -37.15 5.90
N GLY A 63 -22.94 -36.81 5.94
CA GLY A 63 -22.20 -36.75 7.20
C GLY A 63 -22.85 -35.66 8.05
N SER A 64 -23.27 -35.99 9.27
CA SER A 64 -24.05 -35.10 10.13
C SER A 64 -23.36 -33.73 10.24
N LEU A 65 -23.93 -32.71 9.59
CA LEU A 65 -23.52 -31.32 9.78
C LEU A 65 -23.57 -31.01 11.28
N SER A 66 -22.56 -30.31 11.80
CA SER A 66 -22.64 -29.76 13.15
C SER A 66 -23.88 -28.88 13.28
N THR A 67 -24.46 -28.76 14.48
CA THR A 67 -25.64 -27.90 14.72
C THR A 67 -25.41 -26.47 14.19
N ARG A 68 -24.19 -25.97 14.35
CA ARG A 68 -23.73 -24.68 13.83
C ARG A 68 -23.61 -24.67 12.30
N GLY A 69 -23.12 -25.74 11.68
CA GLY A 69 -23.08 -25.91 10.23
C GLY A 69 -24.47 -25.90 9.59
N THR A 70 -25.45 -26.55 10.21
CA THR A 70 -26.86 -26.52 9.75
C THR A 70 -27.47 -25.13 9.86
N GLU A 71 -27.23 -24.41 10.98
CA GLU A 71 -27.66 -23.03 11.13
C GLU A 71 -27.04 -22.10 10.06
N LEU A 72 -25.74 -22.25 9.81
CA LEU A 72 -25.03 -21.49 8.77
C LEU A 72 -25.60 -21.77 7.38
N LYS A 73 -25.87 -23.05 7.05
CA LYS A 73 -26.52 -23.43 5.78
C LYS A 73 -27.84 -22.70 5.61
N ASN A 74 -28.71 -22.73 6.62
CA ASN A 74 -30.03 -22.10 6.57
C ASN A 74 -29.93 -20.58 6.39
N ARG A 75 -29.01 -19.91 7.11
CA ARG A 75 -28.75 -18.47 6.96
C ARG A 75 -28.25 -18.10 5.57
N ILE A 76 -27.36 -18.92 4.98
CA ILE A 76 -26.84 -18.69 3.62
C ILE A 76 -27.95 -18.86 2.59
N MET A 77 -28.77 -19.90 2.70
CA MET A 77 -29.89 -20.17 1.80
C MET A 77 -30.96 -19.07 1.85
N ALA A 78 -31.36 -18.64 3.06
CA ALA A 78 -32.30 -17.53 3.22
C ALA A 78 -31.82 -16.25 2.53
N LYS A 79 -30.50 -15.98 2.57
CA LYS A 79 -29.92 -14.79 1.92
C LYS A 79 -29.80 -14.93 0.40
N LEU A 80 -29.68 -16.16 -0.12
CA LEU A 80 -29.72 -16.44 -1.55
C LEU A 80 -31.09 -16.18 -2.16
N GLU A 81 -32.16 -16.44 -1.40
CA GLU A 81 -33.54 -16.18 -1.81
C GLU A 81 -33.89 -14.69 -1.79
N THR A 82 -33.27 -13.91 -0.90
CA THR A 82 -33.48 -12.45 -0.84
C THR A 82 -32.68 -11.72 -1.92
N TRP A 83 -33.36 -11.06 -2.87
CA TRP A 83 -32.68 -10.15 -3.80
C TRP A 83 -32.33 -8.83 -3.12
N ILE A 84 -31.03 -8.57 -2.91
CA ILE A 84 -30.51 -7.29 -2.41
C ILE A 84 -29.38 -6.83 -3.34
N PRO A 85 -29.38 -5.56 -3.80
CA PRO A 85 -28.26 -5.02 -4.57
C PRO A 85 -26.94 -5.21 -3.83
N ARG A 86 -25.92 -5.76 -4.52
CA ARG A 86 -24.63 -6.05 -3.90
C ARG A 86 -23.96 -4.75 -3.44
N SER A 87 -23.75 -4.64 -2.14
CA SER A 87 -22.90 -3.61 -1.55
C SER A 87 -21.47 -4.11 -1.42
N ARG A 88 -20.52 -3.17 -1.35
CA ARG A 88 -19.11 -3.51 -1.15
C ARG A 88 -18.92 -4.15 0.23
N LEU A 89 -18.47 -5.39 0.24
CA LEU A 89 -18.15 -6.11 1.48
C LEU A 89 -17.02 -5.41 2.26
N PRO A 90 -17.13 -5.30 3.59
CA PRO A 90 -16.12 -4.67 4.41
C PRO A 90 -14.86 -5.55 4.49
N ARG A 91 -13.71 -4.90 4.63
CA ARG A 91 -12.48 -5.61 4.99
C ARG A 91 -12.54 -6.03 6.46
N LEU A 92 -12.38 -7.32 6.71
CA LEU A 92 -12.40 -7.88 8.07
C LEU A 92 -11.18 -7.41 8.88
N ARG A 93 -11.43 -7.01 10.12
CA ARG A 93 -10.42 -6.68 11.14
C ARG A 93 -9.96 -7.91 11.91
N GLU A 94 -10.90 -8.81 12.19
CA GLU A 94 -10.70 -10.08 12.87
C GLU A 94 -10.84 -11.20 11.85
N VAL A 95 -9.87 -12.11 11.83
CA VAL A 95 -9.92 -13.28 10.96
C VAL A 95 -10.94 -14.23 11.59
N PRO A 96 -11.90 -14.78 10.82
CA PRO A 96 -12.78 -15.84 11.31
C PRO A 96 -11.94 -16.99 11.91
N SER A 97 -12.41 -17.59 13.01
CA SER A 97 -11.74 -18.76 13.59
C SER A 97 -11.72 -19.91 12.59
N GLU A 98 -10.69 -20.76 12.65
CA GLU A 98 -10.56 -21.91 11.75
C GLU A 98 -11.80 -22.81 11.83
N GLY A 99 -12.26 -23.13 13.05
CA GLY A 99 -13.50 -23.90 13.23
C GLY A 99 -14.75 -23.28 12.58
N LEU A 100 -14.90 -21.94 12.59
CA LEU A 100 -16.01 -21.30 11.85
C LEU A 100 -15.86 -21.47 10.33
N LEU A 101 -14.65 -21.39 9.81
CA LEU A 101 -14.40 -21.61 8.38
C LEU A 101 -14.62 -23.07 7.98
N ASP A 102 -14.30 -24.01 8.86
CA ASP A 102 -14.51 -25.44 8.63
C ASP A 102 -16.02 -25.77 8.60
N ASP A 103 -16.79 -25.25 9.57
CA ASP A 103 -18.25 -25.37 9.60
C ASP A 103 -18.88 -24.77 8.32
N VAL A 104 -18.42 -23.60 7.88
CA VAL A 104 -18.89 -22.95 6.64
C VAL A 104 -18.55 -23.81 5.41
N ASN A 105 -17.32 -24.31 5.30
CA ASN A 105 -16.93 -25.14 4.17
C ASN A 105 -17.70 -26.47 4.14
N ALA A 106 -17.99 -27.07 5.30
CA ALA A 106 -18.88 -28.23 5.41
C ALA A 106 -20.30 -27.91 4.91
N ALA A 107 -20.89 -26.79 5.33
CA ALA A 107 -22.20 -26.34 4.85
C ALA A 107 -22.23 -26.14 3.33
N LEU A 108 -21.20 -25.48 2.77
CA LEU A 108 -21.08 -25.22 1.33
C LEU A 108 -21.04 -26.48 0.48
N ARG A 109 -20.43 -27.57 0.96
CA ARG A 109 -20.42 -28.87 0.26
C ARG A 109 -21.83 -29.42 0.02
N THR A 110 -22.79 -29.07 0.88
CA THR A 110 -24.18 -29.57 0.78
C THR A 110 -25.11 -28.71 -0.07
N ILE A 111 -24.71 -27.49 -0.45
CA ILE A 111 -25.51 -26.59 -1.30
C ILE A 111 -25.08 -26.77 -2.75
N PRO A 112 -25.88 -27.37 -3.65
CA PRO A 112 -25.49 -27.55 -5.05
C PRO A 112 -25.54 -26.23 -5.83
N THR A 113 -24.65 -26.07 -6.81
CA THR A 113 -24.68 -24.97 -7.79
C THR A 113 -24.44 -25.52 -9.19
N THR A 114 -25.27 -25.13 -10.15
CA THR A 114 -25.22 -25.62 -11.54
C THR A 114 -24.44 -24.69 -12.45
N THR A 115 -24.35 -23.41 -12.11
CA THR A 115 -23.71 -22.40 -12.96
C THR A 115 -22.61 -21.62 -12.24
N ILE A 116 -21.71 -20.97 -13.00
CA ILE A 116 -20.70 -20.08 -12.41
C ILE A 116 -21.35 -18.88 -11.71
N THR A 117 -22.50 -18.44 -12.24
CA THR A 117 -23.33 -17.38 -11.68
C THR A 117 -23.85 -17.76 -10.29
N ASP A 118 -24.36 -18.97 -10.12
CA ASP A 118 -24.87 -19.45 -8.83
C ASP A 118 -23.75 -19.61 -7.81
N THR A 119 -22.60 -20.14 -8.24
CA THR A 119 -21.40 -20.23 -7.38
C THR A 119 -20.93 -18.83 -6.95
N ASN A 120 -20.95 -17.84 -7.85
CA ASN A 120 -20.57 -16.47 -7.50
C ASN A 120 -21.56 -15.81 -6.51
N LYS A 121 -22.87 -16.03 -6.68
CA LYS A 121 -23.90 -15.59 -5.72
C LYS A 121 -23.69 -16.24 -4.36
N LEU A 122 -23.41 -17.55 -4.32
CA LEU A 122 -23.14 -18.30 -3.10
C LEU A 122 -21.92 -17.73 -2.35
N ILE A 123 -20.84 -17.39 -3.05
CA ILE A 123 -19.65 -16.76 -2.46
C ILE A 123 -20.01 -15.42 -1.81
N TYR A 124 -20.71 -14.54 -2.53
CA TYR A 124 -21.07 -13.22 -2.00
C TYR A 124 -21.96 -13.30 -0.77
N ASN A 125 -23.00 -14.14 -0.81
CA ASN A 125 -23.95 -14.28 0.30
C ASN A 125 -23.29 -14.91 1.52
N THR A 126 -22.46 -15.94 1.34
CA THR A 126 -21.67 -16.54 2.43
C THR A 126 -20.76 -15.51 3.10
N ALA A 127 -20.06 -14.70 2.28
CA ALA A 127 -19.21 -13.62 2.78
C ALA A 127 -19.99 -12.54 3.55
N ALA A 128 -21.20 -12.21 3.09
CA ALA A 128 -22.08 -11.26 3.78
C ALA A 128 -22.55 -11.80 5.13
N VAL A 129 -22.99 -13.07 5.21
CA VAL A 129 -23.38 -13.74 6.46
C VAL A 129 -22.24 -13.73 7.46
N ILE A 130 -21.03 -14.12 7.06
CA ILE A 130 -19.86 -14.13 7.96
C ILE A 130 -19.54 -12.70 8.44
N SER A 131 -19.64 -11.70 7.55
CA SER A 131 -19.39 -10.30 7.92
C SER A 131 -20.42 -9.79 8.95
N GLU A 132 -21.69 -10.15 8.81
CA GLU A 132 -22.75 -9.80 9.75
C GLU A 132 -22.56 -10.50 11.10
N MET A 133 -22.18 -11.78 11.10
CA MET A 133 -21.85 -12.53 12.33
C MET A 133 -20.68 -11.92 13.12
N LEU A 134 -19.72 -11.32 12.43
CA LEU A 134 -18.60 -10.59 13.04
C LEU A 134 -18.97 -9.12 13.41
N GLY A 135 -20.25 -8.74 13.33
CA GLY A 135 -20.75 -7.44 13.76
C GLY A 135 -20.53 -6.29 12.76
N TYR A 136 -20.20 -6.58 11.50
CA TYR A 136 -20.05 -5.54 10.47
C TYR A 136 -21.42 -5.15 9.91
N LYS A 137 -21.71 -3.84 9.93
CA LYS A 137 -22.88 -3.27 9.25
C LYS A 137 -22.54 -3.00 7.79
N LEU A 138 -23.26 -3.64 6.85
CA LEU A 138 -23.07 -3.44 5.42
C LEU A 138 -23.57 -2.07 4.93
N ASN A 139 -24.51 -1.45 5.64
CA ASN A 139 -25.01 -0.10 5.40
C ASN A 139 -24.79 0.79 6.64
N SER A 140 -23.78 1.67 6.61
CA SER A 140 -23.63 2.72 7.64
C SER A 140 -23.89 4.09 7.04
N HIS A 141 -24.94 4.78 7.49
CA HIS A 141 -25.09 6.22 7.27
C HIS A 141 -23.88 6.95 7.87
N LYS A 142 -23.14 7.70 7.06
CA LYS A 142 -22.18 8.70 7.55
C LYS A 142 -22.96 9.94 7.96
N GLY A 143 -22.72 10.47 9.16
CA GLY A 143 -23.07 11.88 9.38
C GLY A 143 -23.37 12.42 10.77
N GLN A 144 -23.08 11.74 11.89
CA GLN A 144 -23.21 12.41 13.20
C GLN A 144 -21.92 12.43 14.01
N TYR A 145 -21.53 13.64 14.43
CA TYR A 145 -20.44 13.83 15.37
C TYR A 145 -20.78 13.21 16.74
N PRO A 146 -19.80 12.59 17.41
CA PRO A 146 -20.03 12.00 18.72
C PRO A 146 -20.61 13.00 19.75
N PRO A 147 -21.49 12.57 20.67
CA PRO A 147 -22.11 13.45 21.67
C PRO A 147 -21.11 14.26 22.52
N TRP A 148 -19.94 13.69 22.84
CA TRP A 148 -18.90 14.40 23.60
C TRP A 148 -18.37 15.63 22.85
N ARG A 149 -18.28 15.56 21.52
CA ARG A 149 -17.77 16.64 20.67
C ARG A 149 -18.75 17.82 20.66
N ARG A 150 -20.04 17.53 20.47
CA ARG A 150 -21.12 18.51 20.55
C ARG A 150 -21.13 19.23 21.91
N ARG A 151 -20.98 18.49 23.02
CA ARG A 151 -20.90 19.09 24.37
C ARG A 151 -19.71 20.03 24.55
N LEU A 152 -18.53 19.65 24.06
CA LEU A 152 -17.33 20.50 24.18
C LEU A 152 -17.41 21.74 23.27
N GLU A 153 -17.89 21.59 22.05
CA GLU A 153 -18.12 22.72 21.12
C GLU A 153 -19.15 23.71 21.71
N GLY A 154 -20.21 23.21 22.35
CA GLY A 154 -21.15 24.03 23.10
C GLY A 154 -20.49 24.81 24.25
N LYS A 155 -19.65 24.15 25.07
CA LYS A 155 -18.89 24.82 26.15
C LYS A 155 -17.92 25.88 25.62
N ILE A 156 -17.28 25.64 24.47
CA ILE A 156 -16.40 26.63 23.81
C ILE A 156 -17.22 27.83 23.33
N LYS A 157 -18.40 27.61 22.75
CA LYS A 157 -19.29 28.70 22.31
C LYS A 157 -19.70 29.60 23.47
N VAL A 158 -20.02 29.01 24.63
CA VAL A 158 -20.31 29.76 25.86
C VAL A 158 -19.09 30.54 26.34
N ALA A 159 -17.91 29.90 26.42
CA ALA A 159 -16.68 30.57 26.85
C ALA A 159 -16.26 31.71 25.91
N ARG A 160 -16.49 31.60 24.59
CA ARG A 160 -16.27 32.70 23.64
C ARG A 160 -17.19 33.88 23.90
N ARG A 161 -18.47 33.64 24.17
CA ARG A 161 -19.43 34.69 24.55
C ARG A 161 -19.01 35.39 25.84
N GLU A 162 -18.57 34.62 26.85
CA GLU A 162 -18.04 35.17 28.11
C GLU A 162 -16.84 36.11 27.85
N VAL A 163 -15.88 35.70 27.00
CA VAL A 163 -14.73 36.55 26.63
C VAL A 163 -15.17 37.80 25.88
N SER A 164 -16.10 37.69 24.92
CA SER A 164 -16.63 38.85 24.19
C SER A 164 -17.30 39.86 25.11
N GLN A 165 -18.17 39.41 26.02
CA GLN A 165 -18.86 40.26 26.99
C GLN A 165 -17.89 40.95 27.95
N LEU A 166 -16.88 40.23 28.47
CA LEU A 166 -15.86 40.80 29.34
C LEU A 166 -14.95 41.80 28.61
N THR A 167 -14.73 41.60 27.31
CA THR A 167 -13.98 42.56 26.46
C THR A 167 -14.79 43.83 26.20
N GLU A 168 -16.12 43.73 26.03
CA GLU A 168 -17.02 44.88 25.90
C GLU A 168 -17.16 45.66 27.22
N LEU A 169 -17.20 44.95 28.36
CA LEU A 169 -17.16 45.54 29.70
C LEU A 169 -15.86 46.31 29.96
N GLN A 170 -14.72 45.78 29.51
CA GLN A 170 -13.43 46.48 29.60
C GLN A 170 -13.39 47.77 28.76
N LYS A 171 -14.17 47.83 27.67
CA LYS A 171 -14.27 49.00 26.78
C LYS A 171 -15.37 49.99 27.17
N GLY A 172 -16.09 49.76 28.28
CA GLY A 172 -17.14 50.65 28.78
C GLY A 172 -18.48 50.57 28.04
N ALA A 173 -18.70 49.57 27.19
CA ALA A 173 -19.89 49.47 26.33
C ALA A 173 -21.10 48.77 26.98
N THR A 174 -20.98 48.23 28.20
CA THR A 174 -22.06 47.47 28.86
C THR A 174 -21.94 47.56 30.39
N LYS A 175 -23.04 47.45 31.15
CA LYS A 175 -23.06 47.63 32.63
C LYS A 175 -23.29 46.34 33.46
N LYS A 176 -23.52 45.18 32.83
CA LYS A 176 -23.85 43.93 33.57
C LYS A 176 -22.65 42.99 33.68
N VAL A 177 -22.12 42.86 34.91
CA VAL A 177 -21.09 41.88 35.27
C VAL A 177 -21.71 40.48 35.40
N HIS A 178 -21.12 39.49 34.76
CA HIS A 178 -21.59 38.10 34.83
C HIS A 178 -21.41 37.57 36.27
N LYS A 179 -22.47 37.00 36.88
CA LYS A 179 -22.52 36.50 38.29
C LYS A 179 -21.39 35.51 38.65
N LYS A 180 -20.72 34.93 37.66
CA LYS A 180 -19.63 33.96 37.78
C LYS A 180 -18.27 34.61 38.07
N TYR A 181 -18.09 35.88 37.67
CA TYR A 181 -16.85 36.63 37.82
C TYR A 181 -17.00 37.82 38.76
N SER A 182 -18.08 37.86 39.57
CA SER A 182 -18.42 38.98 40.46
C SER A 182 -17.40 39.25 41.57
N LYS A 183 -16.49 38.31 41.84
CA LYS A 183 -15.43 38.41 42.86
C LYS A 183 -14.05 38.75 42.30
N LEU A 184 -13.93 38.96 40.98
CA LEU A 184 -12.65 39.21 40.30
C LEU A 184 -12.67 40.59 39.63
N SER A 185 -11.51 41.24 39.53
CA SER A 185 -11.40 42.46 38.71
C SER A 185 -11.69 42.14 37.23
N ILE A 186 -12.16 43.12 36.46
CA ILE A 186 -12.49 42.92 35.03
C ILE A 186 -11.29 42.35 34.23
N PRO A 187 -10.02 42.79 34.45
CA PRO A 187 -8.85 42.18 33.81
C PRO A 187 -8.60 40.72 34.21
N GLU A 188 -8.70 40.38 35.50
CA GLU A 188 -8.50 39.00 35.99
C GLU A 188 -9.61 38.06 35.53
N ALA A 189 -10.85 38.55 35.47
CA ALA A 189 -11.99 37.83 34.94
C ALA A 189 -11.81 37.50 33.45
N LEU A 190 -11.33 38.48 32.67
CA LEU A 190 -11.04 38.30 31.25
C LEU A 190 -9.91 37.29 31.04
N GLU A 191 -8.83 37.36 31.82
CA GLU A 191 -7.71 36.42 31.71
C GLU A 191 -8.12 34.99 32.11
N THR A 192 -8.90 34.85 33.19
CA THR A 192 -9.46 33.56 33.61
C THR A 192 -10.37 32.96 32.53
N ALA A 193 -11.21 33.78 31.88
CA ALA A 193 -12.07 33.34 30.78
C ALA A 193 -11.26 32.93 29.53
N LYS A 194 -10.18 33.67 29.19
CA LYS A 194 -9.24 33.33 28.11
C LYS A 194 -8.50 32.02 28.40
N GLN A 195 -8.02 31.81 29.63
CA GLN A 195 -7.37 30.56 30.04
C GLN A 195 -8.33 29.38 29.95
N ARG A 196 -9.58 29.55 30.42
CA ARG A 196 -10.63 28.53 30.31
C ARG A 196 -10.97 28.20 28.85
N LEU A 197 -11.11 29.19 27.98
CA LEU A 197 -11.32 29.00 26.54
C LEU A 197 -10.15 28.24 25.92
N THR A 198 -8.91 28.61 26.27
CA THR A 198 -7.69 27.96 25.80
C THR A 198 -7.61 26.50 26.26
N ALA A 199 -7.96 26.21 27.52
CA ALA A 199 -8.00 24.85 28.05
C ALA A 199 -9.06 24.00 27.33
N LEU A 200 -10.27 24.52 27.11
CA LEU A 200 -11.34 23.82 26.38
C LEU A 200 -10.97 23.58 24.92
N ALA A 201 -10.41 24.58 24.23
CA ALA A 201 -9.94 24.44 22.85
C ALA A 201 -8.80 23.42 22.76
N THR A 202 -7.87 23.41 23.72
CA THR A 202 -6.79 22.44 23.80
C THR A 202 -7.31 21.03 24.05
N ARG A 203 -8.32 20.87 24.92
CA ARG A 203 -8.99 19.59 25.16
C ARG A 203 -9.69 19.07 23.92
N LEU A 204 -10.41 19.92 23.18
CA LEU A 204 -11.03 19.54 21.90
C LEU A 204 -9.98 19.13 20.88
N ARG A 205 -8.92 19.93 20.69
CA ARG A 205 -7.80 19.59 19.79
C ARG A 205 -7.16 18.25 20.16
N ARG A 206 -6.91 18.01 21.45
CA ARG A 206 -6.34 16.75 21.95
C ARG A 206 -7.24 15.57 21.63
N TYR A 207 -8.53 15.62 21.95
CA TYR A 207 -9.46 14.51 21.70
C TYR A 207 -9.66 14.26 20.20
N THR A 208 -9.82 15.31 19.40
CA THR A 208 -9.91 15.19 17.94
C THR A 208 -8.63 14.55 17.37
N ARG A 209 -7.46 14.96 17.85
CA ARG A 209 -6.17 14.39 17.44
C ARG A 209 -5.99 12.94 17.90
N GLU A 210 -6.44 12.57 19.09
CA GLU A 210 -6.41 11.19 19.58
C GLU A 210 -7.34 10.27 18.77
N ILE A 211 -8.55 10.72 18.46
CA ILE A 211 -9.50 9.94 17.64
C ILE A 211 -9.00 9.82 16.21
N GLU A 212 -8.49 10.90 15.63
CA GLU A 212 -7.87 10.86 14.32
C GLU A 212 -6.64 9.96 14.31
N GLY A 213 -5.84 10.01 15.38
CA GLY A 213 -4.72 9.09 15.61
C GLY A 213 -5.17 7.62 15.63
N ARG A 214 -6.20 7.28 16.40
CA ARG A 214 -6.76 5.92 16.42
C ARG A 214 -7.26 5.52 15.04
N ARG A 215 -8.04 6.38 14.38
CA ARG A 215 -8.59 6.16 13.05
C ARG A 215 -7.50 5.93 12.00
N ILE A 216 -6.46 6.76 11.97
CA ILE A 216 -5.38 6.65 10.97
C ILE A 216 -4.45 5.47 11.27
N ASN A 217 -4.15 5.15 12.53
CA ASN A 217 -3.36 3.96 12.87
C ASN A 217 -4.13 2.67 12.56
N GLN A 218 -5.45 2.67 12.78
CA GLN A 218 -6.32 1.57 12.38
C GLN A 218 -6.37 1.42 10.86
N LEU A 219 -6.55 2.53 10.13
CA LEU A 219 -6.50 2.56 8.68
C LEU A 219 -5.13 2.13 8.15
N PHE A 220 -4.04 2.49 8.82
CA PHE A 220 -2.68 2.10 8.42
C PHE A 220 -2.42 0.61 8.66
N SER A 221 -2.95 0.04 9.74
CA SER A 221 -2.79 -1.38 10.05
C SER A 221 -3.51 -2.27 9.05
N THR A 222 -4.66 -1.81 8.57
CA THR A 222 -5.45 -2.50 7.54
C THR A 222 -4.97 -2.12 6.14
N GLU A 223 -5.08 -0.85 5.76
CA GLU A 223 -4.86 -0.31 4.42
C GLU A 223 -3.80 0.82 4.39
N PRO A 224 -2.51 0.52 4.56
CA PRO A 224 -1.45 1.52 4.57
C PRO A 224 -1.37 2.30 3.26
N ALA A 225 -1.66 1.65 2.12
CA ALA A 225 -1.70 2.27 0.80
C ALA A 225 -2.71 3.43 0.72
N LYS A 226 -3.88 3.31 1.38
CA LYS A 226 -4.85 4.41 1.43
C LYS A 226 -4.24 5.61 2.15
N VAL A 227 -3.61 5.39 3.31
CA VAL A 227 -2.93 6.44 4.09
C VAL A 227 -1.90 7.19 3.25
N TYR A 228 -1.04 6.45 2.54
CA TYR A 228 -0.04 7.06 1.64
C TYR A 228 -0.70 7.88 0.53
N SER A 229 -1.77 7.38 -0.07
CA SER A 229 -2.55 8.09 -1.09
C SER A 229 -3.14 9.40 -0.53
N GLN A 230 -3.60 9.40 0.73
CA GLN A 230 -4.09 10.63 1.38
C GLN A 230 -2.98 11.68 1.50
N TRP A 231 -1.77 11.27 1.90
CA TRP A 231 -0.62 12.18 2.02
C TRP A 231 -0.13 12.73 0.69
N GLN A 232 -0.37 12.00 -0.41
CA GLN A 232 -0.08 12.48 -1.76
C GLN A 232 -1.14 13.46 -2.30
N GLY A 233 -2.21 13.73 -1.55
CA GLY A 233 -3.28 14.64 -1.96
C GLY A 233 -4.36 13.99 -2.84
N ASN A 234 -4.32 12.67 -3.03
CA ASN A 234 -5.24 11.95 -3.92
C ASN A 234 -6.67 11.80 -3.38
N ASN A 235 -6.99 12.38 -2.22
CA ASN A 235 -8.32 12.33 -1.60
C ASN A 235 -9.31 13.36 -2.18
N LYS A 236 -8.82 14.41 -2.85
CA LYS A 236 -9.65 15.42 -3.54
C LYS A 236 -9.39 15.31 -5.04
N ARG A 237 -9.89 14.25 -5.67
CA ARG A 237 -9.86 14.12 -7.12
C ARG A 237 -10.97 14.98 -7.69
N THR A 238 -10.62 16.02 -8.43
CA THR A 238 -11.60 16.71 -9.28
C THR A 238 -12.09 15.69 -10.30
N ALA A 239 -13.41 15.53 -10.43
CA ALA A 239 -13.95 14.67 -11.49
C ALA A 239 -13.78 15.39 -12.84
N PRO A 240 -13.44 14.69 -13.92
CA PRO A 240 -13.47 15.29 -15.25
C PRO A 240 -14.92 15.60 -15.68
N PRO A 241 -15.14 16.56 -16.60
CA PRO A 241 -16.46 16.86 -17.14
C PRO A 241 -17.10 15.61 -17.75
N ARG A 242 -18.36 15.32 -17.40
CA ARG A 242 -19.02 14.04 -17.73
C ARG A 242 -19.11 13.81 -19.23
N LEU A 243 -19.63 14.78 -19.98
CA LEU A 243 -19.88 14.67 -21.42
C LEU A 243 -18.58 14.54 -22.22
N GLU A 244 -17.60 15.41 -21.96
CA GLU A 244 -16.28 15.35 -22.61
C GLU A 244 -15.56 14.03 -22.32
N THR A 245 -15.70 13.51 -21.10
CA THR A 245 -15.10 12.22 -20.72
C THR A 245 -15.74 11.06 -21.48
N GLU A 246 -17.07 11.04 -21.56
CA GLU A 246 -17.79 10.01 -22.30
C GLU A 246 -17.42 10.02 -23.78
N GLN A 247 -17.51 11.18 -24.45
CA GLN A 247 -17.15 11.32 -25.86
C GLN A 247 -15.70 10.91 -26.13
N TYR A 248 -14.77 11.34 -25.26
CA TYR A 248 -13.36 11.00 -25.39
C TYR A 248 -13.11 9.49 -25.32
N TRP A 249 -13.64 8.79 -24.30
CA TRP A 249 -13.38 7.35 -24.15
C TRP A 249 -14.14 6.50 -25.16
N LYS A 250 -15.37 6.88 -25.54
CA LYS A 250 -16.10 6.23 -26.64
C LYS A 250 -15.33 6.33 -27.96
N SER A 251 -14.74 7.49 -28.28
CA SER A 251 -13.95 7.67 -29.51
C SER A 251 -12.70 6.77 -29.60
N ILE A 252 -12.23 6.23 -28.47
CA ILE A 252 -11.08 5.33 -28.41
C ILE A 252 -11.54 3.87 -28.41
N TRP A 253 -12.45 3.51 -27.50
CA TRP A 253 -12.80 2.10 -27.27
C TRP A 253 -13.93 1.56 -28.15
N GLU A 254 -14.89 2.38 -28.59
CA GLU A 254 -16.00 1.91 -29.46
C GLU A 254 -15.64 1.95 -30.95
N LYS A 255 -14.45 2.45 -31.28
CA LYS A 255 -13.92 2.45 -32.64
C LYS A 255 -13.44 1.05 -33.00
N ASP A 256 -14.03 0.47 -34.03
CA ASP A 256 -13.51 -0.75 -34.64
C ASP A 256 -12.17 -0.46 -35.33
N ALA A 257 -11.16 -1.26 -34.99
CA ALA A 257 -9.84 -1.18 -35.59
C ALA A 257 -9.42 -2.58 -36.06
N THR A 258 -8.82 -2.63 -37.24
CA THR A 258 -8.32 -3.85 -37.86
C THR A 258 -6.86 -3.68 -38.24
N HIS A 259 -6.09 -4.76 -38.11
CA HIS A 259 -4.71 -4.79 -38.61
C HIS A 259 -4.69 -5.06 -40.13
N ASN A 260 -3.59 -4.70 -40.77
CA ASN A 260 -3.29 -5.00 -42.17
C ASN A 260 -2.80 -6.46 -42.29
N GLY A 261 -3.71 -7.38 -42.62
CA GLY A 261 -3.41 -8.81 -42.79
C GLY A 261 -2.55 -9.16 -44.00
N ASN A 262 -2.29 -8.20 -44.90
CA ASN A 262 -1.55 -8.38 -46.15
C ASN A 262 -0.13 -7.81 -46.10
N ALA A 263 0.33 -7.37 -44.93
CA ALA A 263 1.67 -6.83 -44.78
C ALA A 263 2.72 -7.90 -45.10
N GLN A 264 3.73 -7.56 -45.91
CA GLN A 264 4.72 -8.54 -46.37
C GLN A 264 5.47 -9.21 -45.21
N TRP A 265 5.90 -8.42 -44.21
CA TRP A 265 6.57 -8.95 -43.02
C TRP A 265 5.72 -9.96 -42.25
N LEU A 266 4.39 -9.84 -42.30
CA LEU A 266 3.47 -10.76 -41.63
C LEU A 266 3.34 -12.06 -42.41
N VAL A 267 3.35 -12.00 -43.75
CA VAL A 267 3.39 -13.19 -44.62
C VAL A 267 4.66 -13.99 -44.35
N ASP A 268 5.81 -13.31 -44.31
CA ASP A 268 7.10 -13.93 -44.03
C ASP A 268 7.10 -14.56 -42.62
N LEU A 269 6.56 -13.86 -41.62
CA LEU A 269 6.47 -14.38 -40.26
C LEU A 269 5.53 -15.59 -40.13
N ARG A 270 4.41 -15.61 -40.85
CA ARG A 270 3.50 -16.78 -40.91
C ARG A 270 4.23 -18.00 -41.48
N ALA A 271 5.08 -17.81 -42.49
CA ALA A 271 5.88 -18.87 -43.07
C ALA A 271 6.90 -19.42 -42.05
N ASP A 272 7.63 -18.53 -41.37
CA ASP A 272 8.59 -18.92 -40.32
C ASP A 272 7.93 -19.66 -39.16
N HIS A 273 6.69 -19.33 -38.83
CA HIS A 273 5.93 -19.92 -37.73
C HIS A 273 5.06 -21.11 -38.15
N SER A 274 5.14 -21.54 -39.41
CA SER A 274 4.29 -22.61 -39.95
C SER A 274 4.46 -23.93 -39.19
N ASP A 275 5.71 -24.26 -38.84
CA ASP A 275 6.12 -25.51 -38.18
C ASP A 275 6.08 -25.47 -36.64
N LEU A 276 5.65 -24.35 -36.03
CA LEU A 276 5.55 -24.28 -34.57
C LEU A 276 4.50 -25.27 -34.05
N PRO A 277 4.76 -26.01 -32.95
CA PRO A 277 3.80 -26.94 -32.38
C PRO A 277 2.63 -26.18 -31.75
N GLU A 278 1.41 -26.68 -31.95
CA GLU A 278 0.23 -26.16 -31.26
C GLU A 278 0.29 -26.43 -29.76
N GLN A 279 -0.15 -25.45 -28.97
CA GLN A 279 -0.33 -25.62 -27.55
C GLN A 279 -1.31 -26.78 -27.28
N GLY A 280 -0.88 -27.72 -26.45
CA GLY A 280 -1.71 -28.83 -26.00
C GLY A 280 -3.03 -28.39 -25.35
N PRO A 281 -3.99 -29.32 -25.19
CA PRO A 281 -5.30 -29.01 -24.64
C PRO A 281 -5.19 -28.40 -23.24
N VAL A 282 -5.99 -27.36 -22.99
CA VAL A 282 -5.96 -26.60 -21.74
C VAL A 282 -7.10 -27.01 -20.84
N THR A 283 -6.75 -27.60 -19.70
CA THR A 283 -7.70 -27.96 -18.64
C THR A 283 -7.35 -27.22 -17.35
N ILE A 284 -8.38 -26.68 -16.70
CA ILE A 284 -8.30 -26.01 -15.41
C ILE A 284 -8.50 -27.05 -14.31
N THR A 285 -7.49 -27.26 -13.49
CA THR A 285 -7.53 -28.20 -12.37
C THR A 285 -7.85 -27.49 -11.05
N VAL A 286 -8.19 -28.25 -10.01
CA VAL A 286 -8.33 -27.72 -8.66
C VAL A 286 -7.02 -27.13 -8.14
N ALA A 287 -5.88 -27.74 -8.51
CA ALA A 287 -4.55 -27.22 -8.17
C ALA A 287 -4.30 -25.85 -8.80
N ASP A 288 -4.72 -25.63 -10.05
CA ASP A 288 -4.61 -24.32 -10.71
C ASP A 288 -5.43 -23.24 -9.97
N ILE A 289 -6.64 -23.59 -9.51
CA ILE A 289 -7.47 -22.71 -8.69
C ILE A 289 -6.75 -22.37 -7.39
N GLN A 290 -6.24 -23.38 -6.67
CA GLN A 290 -5.57 -23.20 -5.38
C GLN A 290 -4.30 -22.35 -5.51
N GLU A 291 -3.44 -22.65 -6.50
CA GLU A 291 -2.22 -21.90 -6.78
C GLU A 291 -2.57 -20.44 -7.10
N ARG A 292 -3.51 -20.22 -8.03
CA ARG A 292 -3.89 -18.87 -8.42
C ARG A 292 -4.49 -18.10 -7.25
N VAL A 293 -5.47 -18.67 -6.55
CA VAL A 293 -6.14 -18.06 -5.40
C VAL A 293 -5.13 -17.71 -4.32
N SER A 294 -4.14 -18.56 -4.04
CA SER A 294 -3.09 -18.29 -3.04
C SER A 294 -2.30 -17.02 -3.36
N SER A 295 -1.97 -16.80 -4.64
CA SER A 295 -1.21 -15.63 -5.13
C SER A 295 -2.02 -14.33 -5.14
N MET A 296 -3.36 -14.39 -5.17
CA MET A 296 -4.21 -13.21 -5.25
C MET A 296 -4.14 -12.37 -3.96
N LYS A 297 -4.03 -11.05 -4.10
CA LYS A 297 -4.08 -10.14 -2.95
C LYS A 297 -5.49 -10.10 -2.38
N SER A 298 -5.66 -10.47 -1.11
CA SER A 298 -6.98 -10.75 -0.52
C SER A 298 -7.97 -9.58 -0.57
N TRP A 299 -7.50 -8.34 -0.39
CA TRP A 299 -8.35 -7.16 -0.20
C TRP A 299 -8.21 -6.11 -1.32
N THR A 300 -7.97 -6.54 -2.56
CA THR A 300 -8.02 -5.66 -3.73
C THR A 300 -9.43 -5.14 -3.97
N ALA A 301 -9.56 -4.01 -4.68
CA ALA A 301 -10.86 -3.50 -5.07
C ALA A 301 -11.59 -4.55 -5.93
N PRO A 302 -12.84 -4.91 -5.57
CA PRO A 302 -13.62 -5.88 -6.33
C PRO A 302 -14.16 -5.23 -7.61
N GLY A 303 -14.56 -6.06 -8.56
CA GLY A 303 -15.31 -5.62 -9.73
C GLY A 303 -16.79 -5.38 -9.40
N PRO A 304 -17.66 -5.43 -10.41
CA PRO A 304 -19.12 -5.35 -10.23
C PRO A 304 -19.68 -6.46 -9.31
N ASP A 305 -18.99 -7.60 -9.23
CA ASP A 305 -19.37 -8.72 -8.36
C ASP A 305 -19.26 -8.42 -6.84
N MET A 306 -18.54 -7.37 -6.45
CA MET A 306 -18.32 -6.95 -5.05
C MET A 306 -17.66 -8.01 -4.14
N VAL A 307 -17.12 -9.09 -4.72
CA VAL A 307 -16.44 -10.18 -4.00
C VAL A 307 -14.96 -9.88 -3.87
N HIS A 308 -14.41 -10.00 -2.66
CA HIS A 308 -12.97 -9.92 -2.43
C HIS A 308 -12.29 -11.29 -2.59
N ALA A 309 -11.07 -11.33 -3.15
CA ALA A 309 -10.28 -12.55 -3.29
C ALA A 309 -10.00 -13.27 -1.96
N TYR A 310 -10.08 -12.53 -0.83
CA TYR A 310 -10.07 -13.12 0.52
C TYR A 310 -11.06 -14.27 0.67
N TRP A 311 -12.28 -14.13 0.14
CA TRP A 311 -13.32 -15.14 0.28
C TRP A 311 -13.03 -16.38 -0.55
N LEU A 312 -12.48 -16.22 -1.77
CA LEU A 312 -12.01 -17.37 -2.56
C LEU A 312 -10.90 -18.16 -1.83
N LYS A 313 -10.04 -17.48 -1.08
CA LYS A 313 -9.00 -18.14 -0.26
C LYS A 313 -9.54 -18.96 0.90
N LYS A 314 -10.71 -18.59 1.43
CA LYS A 314 -11.27 -19.18 2.66
C LYS A 314 -12.41 -20.17 2.39
N LEU A 315 -13.15 -19.99 1.30
CA LEU A 315 -14.23 -20.87 0.88
C LEU A 315 -13.69 -21.97 -0.05
N THR A 316 -12.82 -22.83 0.47
CA THR A 316 -12.10 -23.87 -0.28
C THR A 316 -13.02 -24.97 -0.81
N ALA A 317 -14.16 -25.20 -0.17
CA ALA A 317 -15.17 -26.16 -0.62
C ALA A 317 -15.72 -25.88 -2.03
N LEU A 318 -15.53 -24.66 -2.56
CA LEU A 318 -16.01 -24.26 -3.88
C LEU A 318 -14.96 -24.45 -4.99
N HIS A 319 -13.71 -24.79 -4.67
CA HIS A 319 -12.62 -24.83 -5.67
C HIS A 319 -12.83 -25.88 -6.75
N GLU A 320 -13.32 -27.06 -6.38
CA GLU A 320 -13.62 -28.14 -7.33
C GLU A 320 -14.73 -27.74 -8.31
N ARG A 321 -15.81 -27.15 -7.79
CA ARG A 321 -16.93 -26.64 -8.60
C ARG A 321 -16.50 -25.51 -9.52
N LEU A 322 -15.68 -24.59 -9.02
CA LEU A 322 -15.13 -23.51 -9.83
C LEU A 322 -14.27 -24.06 -10.97
N ALA A 323 -13.43 -25.07 -10.73
CA ALA A 323 -12.63 -25.69 -11.79
C ALA A 323 -13.52 -26.33 -12.86
N ALA A 324 -14.50 -27.13 -12.47
CA ALA A 324 -15.43 -27.79 -13.40
C ALA A 324 -16.22 -26.76 -14.23
N GLN A 325 -16.83 -25.77 -13.58
CA GLN A 325 -17.60 -24.71 -14.24
C GLN A 325 -16.71 -23.86 -15.17
N MET A 326 -15.48 -23.55 -14.77
CA MET A 326 -14.55 -22.81 -15.63
C MET A 326 -14.13 -23.61 -16.88
N ASN A 327 -13.93 -24.93 -16.78
CA ASN A 327 -13.69 -25.77 -17.97
C ASN A 327 -14.88 -25.76 -18.93
N GLN A 328 -16.11 -25.80 -18.40
CA GLN A 328 -17.30 -25.68 -19.24
C GLN A 328 -17.34 -24.33 -19.96
N LEU A 329 -16.97 -23.23 -19.29
CA LEU A 329 -16.89 -21.92 -19.93
C LEU A 329 -15.85 -21.87 -21.06
N LEU A 330 -14.74 -22.60 -20.96
CA LEU A 330 -13.72 -22.63 -22.02
C LEU A 330 -14.24 -23.30 -23.30
N VAL A 331 -15.08 -24.33 -23.16
CA VAL A 331 -15.65 -25.08 -24.30
C VAL A 331 -16.93 -24.42 -24.82
N SER A 332 -17.65 -23.70 -23.97
CA SER A 332 -18.89 -23.03 -24.33
C SER A 332 -18.64 -21.82 -25.23
N GLU A 333 -19.49 -21.61 -26.23
CA GLU A 333 -19.40 -20.43 -27.09
C GLU A 333 -19.81 -19.14 -26.36
N ARG A 334 -20.55 -19.24 -25.25
CA ARG A 334 -21.05 -18.10 -24.47
C ARG A 334 -20.75 -18.27 -22.98
N HIS A 335 -20.48 -17.14 -22.33
CA HIS A 335 -20.40 -17.02 -20.86
C HIS A 335 -21.28 -15.85 -20.41
N PRO A 336 -21.69 -15.78 -19.13
CA PRO A 336 -22.51 -14.68 -18.65
C PRO A 336 -21.82 -13.32 -18.77
N GLU A 337 -22.59 -12.27 -19.10
CA GLU A 337 -22.10 -10.90 -19.36
C GLU A 337 -21.41 -10.28 -18.14
N TRP A 338 -21.95 -10.51 -16.93
CA TRP A 338 -21.40 -9.97 -15.68
C TRP A 338 -19.95 -10.42 -15.43
N LEU A 339 -19.53 -11.53 -16.03
CA LEU A 339 -18.19 -12.09 -15.84
C LEU A 339 -17.12 -11.14 -16.39
N THR A 340 -17.32 -10.65 -17.62
CA THR A 340 -16.40 -9.74 -18.33
C THR A 340 -16.74 -8.26 -18.14
N GLU A 341 -17.86 -7.92 -17.52
CA GLU A 341 -18.20 -6.53 -17.21
C GLU A 341 -17.17 -5.89 -16.26
N GLY A 342 -16.63 -4.75 -16.68
CA GLY A 342 -15.64 -4.00 -15.93
C GLY A 342 -16.21 -2.74 -15.26
N ARG A 343 -15.65 -2.36 -14.12
CA ARG A 343 -15.84 -1.03 -13.54
C ARG A 343 -14.58 -0.19 -13.66
N THR A 344 -14.58 0.83 -14.50
CA THR A 344 -13.39 1.63 -14.81
C THR A 344 -13.31 2.90 -13.99
N VAL A 345 -12.30 3.02 -13.12
CA VAL A 345 -12.05 4.21 -12.31
C VAL A 345 -11.01 5.09 -12.98
N LEU A 346 -11.32 6.37 -13.15
CA LEU A 346 -10.40 7.35 -13.73
C LEU A 346 -9.43 7.89 -12.66
N ILE A 347 -8.12 7.73 -12.90
CA ILE A 347 -7.05 8.20 -12.01
C ILE A 347 -6.24 9.31 -12.70
N PRO A 348 -6.15 10.52 -12.15
CA PRO A 348 -5.38 11.61 -12.77
C PRO A 348 -3.88 11.28 -12.82
N LYS A 349 -3.23 11.51 -13.96
CA LYS A 349 -1.79 11.30 -14.18
C LYS A 349 -0.96 12.46 -13.61
N ASP A 350 -1.29 13.69 -14.00
CA ASP A 350 -0.63 14.90 -13.51
C ASP A 350 -1.66 15.90 -12.95
N PRO A 351 -1.63 16.20 -11.64
CA PRO A 351 -2.51 17.22 -11.05
C PRO A 351 -2.42 18.60 -11.74
N LYS A 352 -1.28 18.94 -12.35
CA LYS A 352 -1.06 20.25 -12.98
C LYS A 352 -1.84 20.43 -14.29
N LYS A 353 -2.09 19.35 -15.03
CA LYS A 353 -2.82 19.39 -16.32
C LYS A 353 -4.33 19.56 -16.16
N GLY A 354 -4.83 19.66 -14.92
CA GLY A 354 -6.26 19.86 -14.65
C GLY A 354 -7.14 18.65 -15.00
N PRO A 355 -8.47 18.83 -15.02
CA PRO A 355 -9.45 17.75 -15.15
C PRO A 355 -9.77 17.37 -16.62
N VAL A 356 -8.78 17.41 -17.52
CA VAL A 356 -8.96 17.02 -18.93
C VAL A 356 -9.01 15.49 -19.07
N PRO A 357 -9.95 14.89 -19.84
CA PRO A 357 -10.08 13.42 -19.98
C PRO A 357 -8.78 12.69 -20.37
N SER A 358 -7.97 13.27 -21.27
CA SER A 358 -6.71 12.69 -21.73
C SER A 358 -5.66 12.52 -20.62
N ASN A 359 -5.74 13.34 -19.56
CA ASN A 359 -4.89 13.31 -18.37
C ASN A 359 -5.28 12.19 -17.38
N TYR A 360 -6.38 11.48 -17.58
CA TYR A 360 -6.76 10.35 -16.74
C TYR A 360 -6.24 9.03 -17.29
N ARG A 361 -5.82 8.16 -16.38
CA ARG A 361 -5.55 6.75 -16.63
C ARG A 361 -6.80 5.95 -16.25
N PRO A 362 -7.39 5.18 -17.17
CA PRO A 362 -8.50 4.29 -16.87
C PRO A 362 -7.95 3.04 -16.19
N ILE A 363 -8.49 2.66 -15.04
CA ILE A 363 -8.18 1.38 -14.38
C ILE A 363 -9.46 0.59 -14.24
N THR A 364 -9.56 -0.52 -14.96
CA THR A 364 -10.73 -1.39 -14.98
C THR A 364 -10.66 -2.44 -13.88
N CYS A 365 -11.63 -2.40 -12.98
CA CYS A 365 -11.86 -3.41 -11.96
C CYS A 365 -12.83 -4.46 -12.48
N LEU A 366 -12.31 -5.58 -12.96
CA LEU A 366 -13.11 -6.75 -13.39
C LEU A 366 -13.57 -7.60 -12.20
N SER A 367 -14.57 -8.46 -12.42
CA SER A 367 -15.05 -9.42 -11.43
C SER A 367 -13.90 -10.27 -10.87
N THR A 368 -13.97 -10.61 -9.59
CA THR A 368 -12.94 -11.44 -8.95
C THR A 368 -12.94 -12.85 -9.52
N THR A 369 -14.11 -13.37 -9.93
CA THR A 369 -14.23 -14.64 -10.66
C THR A 369 -13.50 -14.58 -12.01
N TRP A 370 -13.65 -13.51 -12.80
CA TRP A 370 -12.89 -13.35 -14.04
C TRP A 370 -11.38 -13.27 -13.80
N LYS A 371 -10.93 -12.49 -12.81
CA LYS A 371 -9.49 -12.38 -12.46
C LYS A 371 -8.85 -13.70 -12.03
N LEU A 372 -9.65 -14.63 -11.50
CA LEU A 372 -9.23 -15.99 -11.22
C LEU A 372 -9.03 -16.74 -12.54
N LEU A 373 -10.06 -16.78 -13.39
CA LEU A 373 -10.04 -17.45 -14.70
C LEU A 373 -8.94 -16.90 -15.63
N SER A 374 -8.93 -15.59 -15.88
CA SER A 374 -7.95 -14.92 -16.75
C SER A 374 -6.52 -15.08 -16.23
N GLY A 375 -6.34 -15.18 -14.91
CA GLY A 375 -5.05 -15.46 -14.30
C GLY A 375 -4.55 -16.89 -14.53
N ILE A 376 -5.45 -17.87 -14.53
CA ILE A 376 -5.12 -19.27 -14.85
C ILE A 376 -4.80 -19.41 -16.34
N ILE A 377 -5.64 -18.85 -17.21
CA ILE A 377 -5.41 -18.83 -18.66
C ILE A 377 -4.04 -18.19 -18.98
N SER A 378 -3.76 -17.03 -18.38
CA SER A 378 -2.47 -16.35 -18.51
C SER A 378 -1.29 -17.23 -18.08
N ALA A 379 -1.42 -17.99 -16.99
CA ALA A 379 -0.37 -18.90 -16.54
C ALA A 379 -0.12 -20.06 -17.54
N LYS A 380 -1.19 -20.67 -18.07
CA LYS A 380 -1.09 -21.76 -19.06
C LYS A 380 -0.49 -21.26 -20.39
N MET A 381 -0.96 -20.12 -20.89
CA MET A 381 -0.42 -19.48 -22.09
C MET A 381 1.04 -19.08 -21.93
N ASN A 382 1.42 -18.53 -20.78
CA ASN A 382 2.80 -18.15 -20.52
C ASN A 382 3.75 -19.37 -20.41
N GLY A 383 3.21 -20.55 -20.04
CA GLY A 383 3.95 -21.81 -20.12
C GLY A 383 4.35 -22.17 -21.56
N HIS A 384 3.42 -22.03 -22.51
CA HIS A 384 3.67 -22.23 -23.95
C HIS A 384 4.57 -21.14 -24.54
N MET A 385 4.30 -19.88 -24.23
CA MET A 385 5.07 -18.73 -24.72
C MET A 385 6.49 -18.66 -24.17
N GLY A 386 6.84 -19.43 -23.13
CA GLY A 386 8.13 -19.34 -22.45
C GLY A 386 9.34 -19.51 -23.36
N GLN A 387 9.22 -20.29 -24.44
CA GLN A 387 10.28 -20.54 -25.41
C GLN A 387 10.25 -19.60 -26.65
N TYR A 388 9.12 -18.93 -26.89
CA TYR A 388 8.91 -18.06 -28.06
C TYR A 388 8.99 -16.56 -27.72
N MET A 389 8.80 -16.21 -26.44
CA MET A 389 8.86 -14.83 -25.99
C MET A 389 10.31 -14.31 -26.08
N CYS A 390 10.49 -13.15 -26.71
CA CYS A 390 11.81 -12.61 -26.96
C CYS A 390 12.57 -12.28 -25.67
N GLY A 391 13.88 -12.53 -25.68
CA GLY A 391 14.75 -12.25 -24.54
C GLY A 391 14.81 -10.77 -24.14
N ALA A 392 14.55 -9.87 -25.09
CA ALA A 392 14.55 -8.41 -24.88
C ALA A 392 13.34 -7.91 -24.07
N GLN A 393 12.22 -8.66 -24.05
CA GLN A 393 11.01 -8.31 -23.32
C GLN A 393 11.15 -8.65 -21.83
N LYS A 394 11.22 -7.62 -20.97
CA LYS A 394 11.33 -7.78 -19.50
C LYS A 394 10.13 -7.25 -18.72
N GLY A 395 9.00 -6.99 -19.38
CA GLY A 395 7.75 -6.57 -18.74
C GLY A 395 7.03 -7.66 -17.94
N ILE A 396 7.04 -8.91 -18.42
CA ILE A 396 6.26 -10.03 -17.85
C ILE A 396 7.09 -11.26 -17.44
N GLY A 397 8.41 -11.24 -17.63
CA GLY A 397 9.28 -12.40 -17.43
C GLY A 397 9.47 -12.83 -15.96
N LYS A 398 9.33 -14.13 -15.67
CA LYS A 398 9.66 -14.72 -14.37
C LYS A 398 11.18 -14.72 -14.12
N ASN A 399 11.60 -14.69 -12.85
CA ASN A 399 13.01 -14.78 -12.43
C ASN A 399 13.93 -13.67 -12.96
N THR A 400 13.37 -12.55 -13.45
CA THR A 400 14.14 -11.37 -13.85
C THR A 400 13.93 -10.22 -12.86
N ARG A 401 14.91 -9.31 -12.74
CA ARG A 401 14.75 -8.04 -12.01
C ARG A 401 13.99 -6.97 -12.83
N GLY A 402 13.31 -7.36 -13.92
CA GLY A 402 12.47 -6.51 -14.75
C GLY A 402 13.16 -5.21 -15.18
N ALA A 403 12.60 -4.07 -14.76
CA ALA A 403 13.13 -2.75 -15.07
C ALA A 403 14.61 -2.56 -14.70
N LYS A 404 15.07 -3.09 -13.55
CA LYS A 404 16.48 -2.99 -13.15
C LYS A 404 17.40 -3.74 -14.12
N HIS A 405 16.97 -4.89 -14.65
CA HIS A 405 17.76 -5.64 -15.63
C HIS A 405 17.96 -4.83 -16.92
N GLN A 406 16.91 -4.19 -17.44
CA GLN A 406 17.06 -3.33 -18.63
C GLN A 406 17.91 -2.10 -18.38
N LEU A 407 17.79 -1.49 -17.20
CA LEU A 407 18.67 -0.39 -16.81
C LEU A 407 20.15 -0.82 -16.71
N LEU A 408 20.43 -2.07 -16.31
CA LEU A 408 21.79 -2.62 -16.31
C LEU A 408 22.30 -2.86 -17.73
N VAL A 409 21.49 -3.43 -18.62
CA VAL A 409 21.84 -3.62 -20.04
C VAL A 409 22.15 -2.28 -20.68
N ASP A 410 21.27 -1.29 -20.51
CA ASP A 410 21.46 0.05 -21.04
C ASP A 410 22.72 0.75 -20.51
N ARG A 411 22.99 0.60 -19.20
CA ARG A 411 24.21 1.12 -18.57
C ARG A 411 25.46 0.46 -19.16
N THR A 412 25.40 -0.83 -19.46
CA THR A 412 26.49 -1.60 -20.08
C THR A 412 26.81 -1.07 -21.47
N VAL A 413 25.78 -0.90 -22.31
CA VAL A 413 25.91 -0.32 -23.67
C VAL A 413 26.47 1.09 -23.62
N SER A 414 25.91 1.95 -22.77
CA SER A 414 26.34 3.34 -22.63
C SER A 414 27.79 3.45 -22.13
N ARG A 415 28.21 2.58 -21.21
CA ARG A 415 29.57 2.55 -20.67
C ARG A 415 30.57 1.99 -21.69
N ASP A 416 30.22 0.94 -22.40
CA ASP A 416 31.06 0.39 -23.48
C ASP A 416 31.33 1.44 -24.55
N CYS A 417 30.29 2.16 -24.99
CA CYS A 417 30.43 3.24 -25.97
C CYS A 417 31.38 4.36 -25.51
N LYS A 418 31.25 4.81 -24.26
CA LYS A 418 32.13 5.84 -23.68
C LYS A 418 33.57 5.37 -23.52
N THR A 419 33.77 4.14 -23.08
CA THR A 419 35.13 3.60 -22.82
C THR A 419 35.87 3.23 -24.09
N ARG A 420 35.17 2.73 -25.11
CA ARG A 420 35.76 2.38 -26.41
C ARG A 420 35.73 3.52 -27.42
N LEU A 421 35.16 4.68 -27.06
CA LEU A 421 35.01 5.84 -27.94
C LEU A 421 34.34 5.47 -29.28
N THR A 422 33.30 4.65 -29.25
CA THR A 422 32.55 4.26 -30.45
C THR A 422 31.36 5.20 -30.69
N ASN A 423 30.70 5.02 -31.83
CA ASN A 423 29.41 5.65 -32.10
C ASN A 423 28.26 4.81 -31.54
N LEU A 424 27.22 5.48 -31.07
CA LEU A 424 26.00 4.86 -30.54
C LEU A 424 24.82 5.80 -30.80
N CYS A 425 23.78 5.29 -31.43
CA CYS A 425 22.50 5.99 -31.58
C CYS A 425 21.42 5.21 -30.82
N THR A 426 20.58 5.92 -30.08
CA THR A 426 19.47 5.34 -29.33
C THR A 426 18.19 6.10 -29.60
N ALA A 427 17.07 5.38 -29.71
CA ALA A 427 15.74 5.98 -29.83
C ALA A 427 14.80 5.40 -28.78
N TRP A 428 13.92 6.24 -28.23
CA TRP A 428 12.83 5.83 -27.36
C TRP A 428 11.52 6.03 -28.10
N ILE A 429 10.72 4.98 -28.17
CA ILE A 429 9.42 4.97 -28.84
C ILE A 429 8.34 4.68 -27.78
N ASP A 430 7.32 5.54 -27.74
CA ASP A 430 6.15 5.41 -26.84
C ASP A 430 4.89 5.37 -27.71
N TYR A 431 3.98 4.43 -27.41
CA TYR A 431 2.70 4.33 -28.11
C TYR A 431 1.65 5.24 -27.50
N LYS A 432 0.86 5.89 -28.36
CA LYS A 432 -0.30 6.67 -27.92
C LYS A 432 -1.35 5.72 -27.35
N LYS A 433 -1.52 5.78 -26.03
CA LYS A 433 -2.52 5.01 -25.28
C LYS A 433 -2.44 3.50 -25.57
N ALA A 434 -1.22 2.95 -25.54
CA ALA A 434 -0.89 1.59 -25.99
C ALA A 434 -1.93 0.49 -25.65
N TYR A 435 -2.31 0.39 -24.37
CA TYR A 435 -3.29 -0.62 -23.92
C TYR A 435 -4.70 -0.38 -24.48
N ASP A 436 -5.06 0.89 -24.69
CA ASP A 436 -6.39 1.28 -25.14
C ASP A 436 -6.53 1.24 -26.68
N SER A 437 -5.43 1.03 -27.42
CA SER A 437 -5.38 1.15 -28.89
C SER A 437 -5.02 -0.14 -29.64
N MET A 438 -4.72 -1.24 -28.94
CA MET A 438 -4.38 -2.52 -29.57
C MET A 438 -5.63 -3.19 -30.19
N PRO A 439 -5.68 -3.42 -31.52
CA PRO A 439 -6.85 -4.03 -32.16
C PRO A 439 -7.08 -5.48 -31.74
N HIS A 440 -8.34 -5.87 -31.55
CA HIS A 440 -8.70 -7.26 -31.22
C HIS A 440 -8.33 -8.24 -32.33
N SER A 441 -8.44 -7.81 -33.59
CA SER A 441 -8.01 -8.61 -34.74
C SER A 441 -6.51 -8.94 -34.67
N TRP A 442 -5.67 -8.00 -34.22
CA TRP A 442 -4.23 -8.22 -34.08
C TRP A 442 -3.89 -9.18 -32.94
N ILE A 443 -4.61 -9.08 -31.82
CA ILE A 443 -4.46 -10.02 -30.70
C ILE A 443 -4.74 -11.44 -31.19
N LEU A 444 -5.85 -11.64 -31.90
CA LEU A 444 -6.23 -12.96 -32.42
C LEU A 444 -5.23 -13.49 -33.44
N GLU A 445 -4.70 -12.64 -34.32
CA GLU A 445 -3.66 -12.99 -35.29
C GLU A 445 -2.40 -13.48 -34.56
N CYS A 446 -1.95 -12.77 -33.53
CA CYS A 446 -0.79 -13.19 -32.76
C CYS A 446 -1.01 -14.52 -32.02
N LEU A 447 -2.21 -14.75 -31.46
CA LEU A 447 -2.52 -16.03 -30.84
C LEU A 447 -2.48 -17.19 -31.87
N GLU A 448 -2.85 -16.93 -33.12
CA GLU A 448 -2.70 -17.89 -34.22
C GLU A 448 -1.23 -18.10 -34.58
N LEU A 449 -0.46 -17.02 -34.76
CA LEU A 449 0.97 -17.05 -35.10
C LEU A 449 1.79 -17.90 -34.12
N TYR A 450 1.53 -17.79 -32.82
CA TYR A 450 2.23 -18.58 -31.80
C TYR A 450 1.51 -19.89 -31.43
N LYS A 451 0.55 -20.32 -32.26
CA LYS A 451 -0.16 -21.59 -32.15
C LYS A 451 -0.77 -21.85 -30.76
N ILE A 452 -1.36 -20.80 -30.19
CA ILE A 452 -2.15 -20.92 -28.96
C ILE A 452 -3.38 -21.80 -29.25
N ASN A 453 -3.72 -22.65 -28.29
CA ASN A 453 -4.76 -23.67 -28.44
C ASN A 453 -6.08 -23.07 -28.97
N ARG A 454 -6.68 -23.71 -29.98
CA ARG A 454 -7.92 -23.24 -30.61
C ARG A 454 -9.05 -22.90 -29.64
N THR A 455 -9.24 -23.70 -28.58
CA THR A 455 -10.30 -23.47 -27.57
C THR A 455 -10.06 -22.16 -26.82
N LEU A 456 -8.81 -21.88 -26.41
CA LEU A 456 -8.48 -20.60 -25.78
C LEU A 456 -8.65 -19.42 -26.72
N ARG A 457 -8.26 -19.56 -27.99
CA ARG A 457 -8.44 -18.49 -28.99
C ARG A 457 -9.92 -18.16 -29.20
N ALA A 458 -10.77 -19.18 -29.31
CA ALA A 458 -12.21 -19.02 -29.43
C ALA A 458 -12.81 -18.35 -28.18
N PHE A 459 -12.43 -18.82 -26.99
CA PHE A 459 -12.86 -18.22 -25.72
C PHE A 459 -12.46 -16.75 -25.61
N ILE A 460 -11.19 -16.41 -25.88
CA ILE A 460 -10.69 -15.02 -25.83
C ILE A 460 -11.41 -14.14 -26.85
N ARG A 461 -11.63 -14.62 -28.08
CA ARG A 461 -12.41 -13.91 -29.11
C ARG A 461 -13.82 -13.58 -28.62
N ASN A 462 -14.52 -14.59 -28.09
CA ASN A 462 -15.90 -14.43 -27.63
C ASN A 462 -15.96 -13.48 -26.42
N SER A 463 -15.03 -13.63 -25.47
CA SER A 463 -14.93 -12.72 -24.33
C SER A 463 -14.69 -11.27 -24.76
N MET A 464 -13.74 -11.02 -25.66
CA MET A 464 -13.44 -9.68 -26.17
C MET A 464 -14.66 -9.04 -26.85
N GLY A 465 -15.45 -9.81 -27.59
CA GLY A 465 -16.71 -9.35 -28.19
C GLY A 465 -17.78 -8.92 -27.17
N MET A 466 -17.70 -9.41 -25.93
CA MET A 466 -18.61 -9.08 -24.82
C MET A 466 -18.02 -8.06 -23.84
N TRP A 467 -16.85 -7.48 -24.12
CA TRP A 467 -16.20 -6.55 -23.21
C TRP A 467 -16.95 -5.22 -23.13
N CYS A 468 -17.41 -4.89 -21.93
CA CYS A 468 -18.09 -3.65 -21.61
C CYS A 468 -17.57 -3.09 -20.27
N THR A 469 -17.58 -1.77 -20.10
CA THR A 469 -17.24 -1.16 -18.81
C THR A 469 -18.08 0.05 -18.45
N THR A 470 -18.42 0.17 -17.16
CA THR A 470 -18.95 1.41 -16.60
C THR A 470 -17.81 2.33 -16.16
N LEU A 471 -17.71 3.52 -16.76
CA LEU A 471 -16.82 4.60 -16.33
C LEU A 471 -17.31 5.22 -15.03
N GLU A 472 -16.42 5.36 -14.05
CA GLU A 472 -16.69 6.01 -12.77
C GLU A 472 -15.68 7.10 -12.44
N ALA A 473 -16.19 8.22 -11.92
CA ALA A 473 -15.39 9.23 -11.23
C ALA A 473 -15.96 9.48 -9.83
N ASN A 474 -15.11 9.51 -8.82
CA ASN A 474 -15.50 9.75 -7.42
C ASN A 474 -16.63 8.83 -6.91
N SER A 475 -16.65 7.56 -7.35
CA SER A 475 -17.68 6.56 -7.00
C SER A 475 -19.08 6.88 -7.54
N LYS A 476 -19.17 7.67 -8.62
CA LYS A 476 -20.40 7.91 -9.37
C LYS A 476 -20.21 7.43 -10.82
N PRO A 477 -21.19 6.72 -11.40
CA PRO A 477 -21.14 6.30 -12.79
C PRO A 477 -21.27 7.52 -13.72
N ILE A 478 -20.50 7.50 -14.82
CA ILE A 478 -20.49 8.51 -15.88
C ILE A 478 -21.21 7.96 -17.10
N ALA A 479 -20.72 6.86 -17.66
CA ALA A 479 -21.24 6.26 -18.89
C ALA A 479 -20.84 4.78 -18.95
N GLN A 480 -21.57 4.02 -19.74
CA GLN A 480 -21.19 2.66 -20.14
C GLN A 480 -20.55 2.73 -21.52
N VAL A 481 -19.47 1.97 -21.72
CA VAL A 481 -18.69 1.96 -22.96
C VAL A 481 -18.36 0.52 -23.34
N THR A 482 -18.62 0.15 -24.59
CA THR A 482 -18.22 -1.14 -25.16
C THR A 482 -16.78 -1.08 -25.63
N ILE A 483 -15.99 -2.11 -25.35
CA ILE A 483 -14.58 -2.18 -25.72
C ILE A 483 -14.43 -3.00 -26.99
N LYS A 484 -14.38 -2.32 -28.14
CA LYS A 484 -14.10 -2.92 -29.46
C LYS A 484 -12.62 -2.88 -29.84
N CYS A 485 -11.85 -1.99 -29.21
CA CYS A 485 -10.41 -1.88 -29.38
C CYS A 485 -9.73 -1.68 -28.02
N GLY A 486 -8.54 -2.25 -27.86
CA GLY A 486 -7.77 -2.23 -26.63
C GLY A 486 -8.06 -3.39 -25.67
N ILE A 487 -7.31 -3.40 -24.57
CA ILE A 487 -7.32 -4.42 -23.52
C ILE A 487 -7.55 -3.79 -22.16
N TYR A 488 -8.19 -4.54 -21.25
CA TYR A 488 -8.50 -4.01 -19.92
C TYR A 488 -7.25 -3.70 -19.10
N GLN A 489 -7.11 -2.45 -18.67
CA GLN A 489 -6.08 -2.01 -17.72
C GLN A 489 -6.42 -2.45 -16.30
N GLY A 490 -5.97 -3.64 -15.91
CA GLY A 490 -6.24 -4.21 -14.58
C GLY A 490 -6.60 -5.70 -14.60
N ASP A 491 -6.72 -6.28 -15.79
CA ASP A 491 -6.86 -7.72 -15.97
C ASP A 491 -5.50 -8.46 -15.83
N ALA A 492 -5.57 -9.74 -15.50
CA ALA A 492 -4.40 -10.60 -15.37
C ALA A 492 -3.89 -11.16 -16.71
N LEU A 493 -4.76 -11.26 -17.73
CA LEU A 493 -4.39 -11.75 -19.07
C LEU A 493 -3.87 -10.61 -19.96
N SER A 494 -4.44 -9.41 -19.84
CA SER A 494 -4.05 -8.22 -20.64
C SER A 494 -2.54 -7.99 -20.80
N PRO A 495 -1.69 -8.01 -19.75
CA PRO A 495 -0.25 -7.76 -19.94
C PRO A 495 0.44 -8.79 -20.84
N LEU A 496 0.02 -10.06 -20.76
CA LEU A 496 0.56 -11.12 -21.60
C LEU A 496 0.15 -10.93 -23.06
N LEU A 497 -1.14 -10.65 -23.31
CA LEU A 497 -1.64 -10.37 -24.67
C LEU A 497 -0.90 -9.19 -25.31
N PHE A 498 -0.64 -8.14 -24.52
CA PHE A 498 0.10 -6.98 -25.00
C PHE A 498 1.55 -7.33 -25.40
N CYS A 499 2.25 -8.08 -24.56
CA CYS A 499 3.62 -8.52 -24.87
C CYS A 499 3.67 -9.47 -26.06
N ILE A 500 2.72 -10.41 -26.18
CA ILE A 500 2.57 -11.28 -27.35
C ILE A 500 2.37 -10.42 -28.61
N GLY A 501 1.53 -9.39 -28.54
CA GLY A 501 1.27 -8.46 -29.64
C GLY A 501 2.45 -7.56 -30.02
N LEU A 502 3.52 -7.51 -29.24
CA LEU A 502 4.77 -6.81 -29.57
C LEU A 502 5.94 -7.77 -29.84
N ASN A 503 5.75 -9.08 -29.67
CA ASN A 503 6.80 -10.07 -29.91
C ASN A 503 7.23 -10.10 -31.40
N PRO A 504 6.31 -10.05 -32.39
CA PRO A 504 6.69 -9.97 -33.81
C PRO A 504 7.64 -8.82 -34.14
N LEU A 505 7.45 -7.64 -33.53
CA LEU A 505 8.35 -6.50 -33.72
C LEU A 505 9.79 -6.82 -33.34
N SER A 506 9.98 -7.58 -32.26
CA SER A 506 11.30 -8.00 -31.79
C SER A 506 12.02 -8.84 -32.86
N GLU A 507 11.32 -9.80 -33.43
CA GLU A 507 11.84 -10.70 -34.46
C GLU A 507 12.16 -9.96 -35.76
N ILE A 508 11.30 -9.01 -36.16
CA ILE A 508 11.55 -8.15 -37.33
C ILE A 508 12.81 -7.32 -37.11
N ILE A 509 12.96 -6.70 -35.92
CA ILE A 509 14.15 -5.90 -35.59
C ILE A 509 15.41 -6.78 -35.63
N ASP A 510 15.36 -7.99 -35.06
CA ASP A 510 16.54 -8.86 -35.02
C ASP A 510 16.95 -9.35 -36.43
N LYS A 511 15.99 -9.58 -37.33
CA LYS A 511 16.25 -9.92 -38.74
C LYS A 511 16.97 -8.82 -39.52
N THR A 512 16.84 -7.55 -39.11
CA THR A 512 17.57 -6.46 -39.78
C THR A 512 19.09 -6.55 -39.59
N GLY A 513 19.55 -7.24 -38.55
CA GLY A 513 20.97 -7.30 -38.18
C GLY A 513 21.54 -5.98 -37.63
N TYR A 514 20.72 -4.93 -37.49
CA TYR A 514 21.12 -3.67 -36.89
C TYR A 514 21.23 -3.77 -35.38
N GLY A 515 22.16 -3.01 -34.80
CA GLY A 515 22.37 -2.99 -33.36
C GLY A 515 23.69 -2.36 -32.95
N TYR A 516 23.90 -2.25 -31.65
CA TYR A 516 25.17 -1.88 -31.06
C TYR A 516 25.95 -3.13 -30.65
N ARG A 517 27.19 -3.28 -31.15
CA ARG A 517 28.06 -4.41 -30.83
C ARG A 517 29.00 -4.09 -29.66
N LEU A 518 28.81 -4.79 -28.54
CA LEU A 518 29.65 -4.74 -27.35
C LEU A 518 31.03 -5.36 -27.61
N ARG A 519 31.99 -5.09 -26.71
CA ARG A 519 33.36 -5.61 -26.81
C ARG A 519 33.45 -7.14 -26.86
N ASN A 520 32.57 -7.85 -26.16
CA ASN A 520 32.51 -9.32 -26.18
C ASN A 520 31.71 -9.90 -27.37
N GLY A 521 31.42 -9.06 -28.38
CA GLY A 521 30.71 -9.44 -29.59
C GLY A 521 29.19 -9.53 -29.48
N ALA A 522 28.60 -9.36 -28.28
CA ALA A 522 27.15 -9.34 -28.13
C ALA A 522 26.56 -8.11 -28.84
N VAL A 523 25.45 -8.30 -29.56
CA VAL A 523 24.73 -7.23 -30.26
C VAL A 523 23.45 -6.92 -29.50
N VAL A 524 23.21 -5.64 -29.24
CA VAL A 524 21.98 -5.14 -28.63
C VAL A 524 21.27 -4.26 -29.65
N SER A 525 20.13 -4.71 -30.15
CA SER A 525 19.30 -4.02 -31.13
C SER A 525 18.17 -3.22 -30.45
N HIS A 526 17.52 -3.81 -29.45
CA HIS A 526 16.37 -3.22 -28.78
C HIS A 526 16.14 -3.76 -27.35
N LEU A 527 15.33 -3.03 -26.57
CA LEU A 527 14.78 -3.41 -25.26
C LEU A 527 13.28 -3.11 -25.23
N LEU A 528 12.48 -4.04 -24.71
CA LEU A 528 11.03 -3.90 -24.60
C LEU A 528 10.59 -4.02 -23.15
N TYR A 529 9.96 -2.99 -22.59
CA TYR A 529 9.33 -3.07 -21.27
C TYR A 529 7.88 -2.63 -21.37
N MET A 530 7.00 -3.61 -21.57
CA MET A 530 5.61 -3.33 -21.95
C MET A 530 5.58 -2.42 -23.19
N ASP A 531 5.06 -1.19 -23.06
CA ASP A 531 4.95 -0.17 -24.10
C ASP A 531 6.20 0.69 -24.29
N ASP A 532 7.16 0.65 -23.36
CA ASP A 532 8.43 1.37 -23.48
C ASP A 532 9.38 0.59 -24.40
N ILE A 533 9.57 1.09 -25.62
CA ILE A 533 10.50 0.52 -26.61
C ILE A 533 11.75 1.38 -26.67
N LYS A 534 12.92 0.74 -26.59
CA LYS A 534 14.21 1.41 -26.77
C LYS A 534 15.03 0.71 -27.84
N LEU A 535 15.48 1.46 -28.83
CA LEU A 535 16.25 0.98 -29.98
C LEU A 535 17.72 1.42 -29.84
N TYR A 536 18.63 0.61 -30.37
CA TYR A 536 20.08 0.81 -30.33
C TYR A 536 20.68 0.55 -31.71
N ALA A 537 21.56 1.44 -32.16
CA ALA A 537 22.29 1.26 -33.41
C ALA A 537 23.70 1.87 -33.36
N LYS A 538 24.57 1.48 -34.30
CA LYS A 538 25.93 2.04 -34.43
C LYS A 538 25.98 3.37 -35.18
N SER A 539 24.99 3.66 -36.03
CA SER A 539 24.97 4.82 -36.93
C SER A 539 23.58 5.45 -37.01
N GLU A 540 23.52 6.70 -37.48
CA GLU A 540 22.28 7.46 -37.65
C GLU A 540 21.36 6.77 -38.68
N ARG A 541 21.91 6.36 -39.83
CA ARG A 541 21.17 5.61 -40.85
C ARG A 541 20.52 4.34 -40.30
N ASP A 542 21.25 3.58 -39.47
CA ASP A 542 20.75 2.33 -38.92
C ASP A 542 19.63 2.58 -37.89
N ILE A 543 19.74 3.59 -37.02
CA ILE A 543 18.68 3.91 -36.05
C ILE A 543 17.44 4.45 -36.76
N ASP A 544 17.60 5.27 -37.80
CA ASP A 544 16.49 5.83 -38.55
C ASP A 544 15.75 4.71 -39.31
N SER A 545 16.50 3.73 -39.83
CA SER A 545 15.93 2.51 -40.44
C SER A 545 15.15 1.66 -39.43
N LEU A 546 15.65 1.52 -38.19
CA LEU A 546 14.94 0.82 -37.11
C LEU A 546 13.67 1.57 -36.67
N ILE A 547 13.71 2.90 -36.57
CA ILE A 547 12.53 3.73 -36.29
C ILE A 547 11.49 3.56 -37.39
N HIS A 548 11.92 3.60 -38.66
CA HIS A 548 11.04 3.41 -39.81
C HIS A 548 10.40 2.01 -39.82
N THR A 549 11.20 0.96 -39.57
CA THR A 549 10.71 -0.42 -39.45
C THR A 549 9.67 -0.56 -38.34
N THR A 550 9.96 0.04 -37.18
CA THR A 550 9.01 0.05 -36.04
C THR A 550 7.73 0.80 -36.39
N ARG A 551 7.82 1.89 -37.16
CA ARG A 551 6.67 2.67 -37.63
C ARG A 551 5.81 1.88 -38.61
N LEU A 552 6.41 1.23 -39.60
CA LEU A 552 5.68 0.40 -40.57
C LEU A 552 4.90 -0.70 -39.86
N TYR A 553 5.57 -1.45 -38.99
CA TYR A 553 4.94 -2.45 -38.13
C TYR A 553 3.77 -1.86 -37.33
N SER A 554 3.99 -0.71 -36.68
CA SER A 554 2.98 -0.06 -35.84
C SER A 554 1.73 0.34 -36.63
N ASN A 555 1.92 0.91 -37.81
CA ASN A 555 0.83 1.31 -38.69
C ASN A 555 0.05 0.10 -39.19
N ASP A 556 0.74 -0.99 -39.56
CA ASP A 556 0.10 -2.23 -40.00
C ASP A 556 -0.71 -2.89 -38.88
N ILE A 557 -0.26 -2.85 -37.63
CA ILE A 557 -1.03 -3.39 -36.49
C ILE A 557 -2.10 -2.43 -35.97
N GLY A 558 -2.28 -1.25 -36.59
CA GLY A 558 -3.29 -0.26 -36.20
C GLY A 558 -2.95 0.58 -34.97
N MET A 559 -1.67 0.69 -34.59
CA MET A 559 -1.18 1.49 -33.46
C MET A 559 -0.39 2.72 -33.94
N SER A 560 -0.33 3.78 -33.12
CA SER A 560 0.35 5.04 -33.49
C SER A 560 1.31 5.53 -32.41
N PHE A 561 2.40 6.17 -32.84
CA PHE A 561 3.38 6.77 -31.94
C PHE A 561 2.80 7.99 -31.20
N GLY A 562 3.19 8.11 -29.93
CA GLY A 562 3.04 9.34 -29.15
C GLY A 562 4.26 10.24 -29.34
N LEU A 563 4.38 10.87 -30.51
CA LEU A 563 5.59 11.60 -30.95
C LEU A 563 6.17 12.57 -29.90
N GLU A 564 5.31 13.25 -29.11
CA GLU A 564 5.71 14.14 -28.01
C GLU A 564 6.63 13.49 -26.95
N LYS A 565 6.61 12.16 -26.85
CA LYS A 565 7.42 11.39 -25.91
C LYS A 565 8.46 10.52 -26.58
N CYS A 566 8.40 10.39 -27.91
CA CYS A 566 9.46 9.75 -28.64
C CYS A 566 10.67 10.70 -28.65
N SER A 567 11.87 10.14 -28.58
CA SER A 567 13.09 10.95 -28.62
C SER A 567 14.23 10.14 -29.21
N ARG A 568 15.25 10.83 -29.70
CA ARG A 568 16.47 10.21 -30.23
C ARG A 568 17.71 10.83 -29.60
N MET A 569 18.80 10.06 -29.54
CA MET A 569 20.09 10.51 -29.02
C MET A 569 21.22 9.90 -29.83
N VAL A 570 22.12 10.76 -30.31
CA VAL A 570 23.28 10.37 -31.12
C VAL A 570 24.55 10.62 -30.32
N THR A 571 25.40 9.61 -30.20
CA THR A 571 26.70 9.66 -29.54
C THR A 571 27.78 9.38 -30.58
N LYS A 572 28.69 10.32 -30.80
CA LYS A 572 29.86 10.17 -31.69
C LYS A 572 31.13 10.13 -30.84
N ARG A 573 31.94 9.09 -31.04
CA ARG A 573 33.18 8.85 -30.26
C ARG A 573 32.99 9.00 -28.75
N GLY A 574 31.91 8.43 -28.21
CA GLY A 574 31.59 8.47 -26.77
C GLY A 574 31.04 9.80 -26.23
N LYS A 575 30.81 10.83 -27.08
CA LYS A 575 30.20 12.11 -26.71
C LYS A 575 28.84 12.29 -27.39
N VAL A 576 27.80 12.68 -26.66
CA VAL A 576 26.48 12.95 -27.28
C VAL A 576 26.58 14.24 -28.10
N VAL A 577 26.05 14.18 -29.32
CA VAL A 577 26.03 15.26 -30.31
C VAL A 577 24.57 15.60 -30.61
N ARG A 578 24.31 16.89 -30.87
CA ARG A 578 22.99 17.36 -31.31
C ARG A 578 22.89 17.25 -32.83
N THR A 579 21.75 16.76 -33.32
CA THR A 579 21.42 16.69 -34.74
C THR A 579 19.96 17.18 -34.93
N GLU A 580 19.47 17.21 -36.18
CA GLU A 580 18.19 17.85 -36.52
C GLU A 580 16.94 17.01 -36.19
N GLY A 581 17.12 15.85 -35.54
CA GLY A 581 16.04 14.89 -35.28
C GLY A 581 15.73 14.02 -36.50
N ILE A 582 14.55 13.43 -36.54
CA ILE A 582 14.05 12.67 -37.69
C ILE A 582 12.63 13.13 -38.04
N GLU A 583 12.44 13.53 -39.30
CA GLU A 583 11.13 13.84 -39.83
C GLU A 583 10.40 12.57 -40.25
N LEU A 584 9.24 12.34 -39.65
CA LEU A 584 8.30 11.29 -40.05
C LEU A 584 7.06 11.95 -40.67
N PRO A 585 6.31 11.24 -41.54
CA PRO A 585 5.08 11.76 -42.13
C PRO A 585 4.03 12.23 -41.11
N GLU A 586 4.01 11.68 -39.90
CA GLU A 586 3.09 12.09 -38.83
C GLU A 586 3.62 13.24 -37.94
N GLY A 587 4.87 13.65 -38.14
CA GLY A 587 5.55 14.69 -37.34
C GLY A 587 7.02 14.37 -37.06
N ASN A 588 7.70 15.23 -36.30
CA ASN A 588 9.14 15.09 -36.03
C ASN A 588 9.39 14.39 -34.67
N ILE A 589 10.34 13.44 -34.63
CA ILE A 589 10.95 12.96 -33.39
C ILE A 589 12.22 13.77 -33.12
N ALA A 590 12.13 14.66 -32.13
CA ALA A 590 13.24 15.51 -31.74
C ALA A 590 14.37 14.73 -31.05
N ASP A 591 15.57 15.27 -31.19
CA ASP A 591 16.72 14.86 -30.37
C ASP A 591 16.56 15.30 -28.91
N ILE A 592 17.15 14.55 -27.98
CA ILE A 592 17.17 14.93 -26.56
C ILE A 592 17.98 16.22 -26.37
N GLU A 593 17.33 17.24 -25.82
CA GLU A 593 17.98 18.51 -25.47
C GLU A 593 18.84 18.40 -24.20
N ASP A 594 18.27 17.82 -23.14
CA ASP A 594 18.86 17.75 -21.78
C ASP A 594 18.93 16.30 -21.26
N SER A 595 17.78 15.68 -20.96
CA SER A 595 17.71 14.33 -20.41
C SER A 595 16.40 13.62 -20.69
N TYR A 596 16.46 12.31 -20.89
CA TYR A 596 15.29 11.45 -21.05
C TYR A 596 15.10 10.54 -19.86
N LYS A 597 13.89 10.45 -19.33
CA LYS A 597 13.58 9.62 -18.16
C LYS A 597 13.14 8.23 -18.59
N TYR A 598 14.08 7.29 -18.66
CA TYR A 598 13.81 5.89 -18.98
C TYR A 598 13.61 5.05 -17.73
N LEU A 599 12.48 4.34 -17.63
CA LEU A 599 12.12 3.48 -16.48
C LEU A 599 12.33 4.16 -15.11
N GLY A 600 12.06 5.47 -15.03
CA GLY A 600 12.18 6.24 -13.79
C GLY A 600 13.55 6.86 -13.53
N ILE A 601 14.59 6.53 -14.30
CA ILE A 601 15.96 7.05 -14.15
C ILE A 601 16.28 8.01 -15.31
N PRO A 602 16.76 9.24 -15.03
CA PRO A 602 17.16 10.17 -16.08
C PRO A 602 18.44 9.70 -16.80
N GLN A 603 18.47 9.85 -18.12
CA GLN A 603 19.55 9.47 -19.03
C GLN A 603 19.97 10.69 -19.84
N ALA A 604 21.27 11.02 -19.83
CA ALA A 604 21.82 12.23 -20.45
C ALA A 604 23.35 12.29 -20.47
N ASN A 605 23.87 13.32 -21.14
CA ASN A 605 25.26 13.79 -21.09
C ASN A 605 25.65 14.28 -19.67
N GLY A 606 26.63 13.65 -19.01
CA GLY A 606 27.26 14.21 -17.78
C GLY A 606 26.79 13.61 -16.44
N ASN A 607 26.90 14.41 -15.35
CA ASN A 607 26.73 14.00 -13.93
C ASN A 607 25.27 13.75 -13.49
N HIS A 608 24.39 13.28 -14.37
CA HIS A 608 22.97 13.09 -14.05
C HIS A 608 22.68 11.96 -13.06
N GLU A 609 23.64 11.07 -12.81
CA GLU A 609 23.58 10.14 -11.67
C GLU A 609 23.50 10.89 -10.35
N GLU A 610 24.25 11.97 -10.19
CA GLU A 610 24.21 12.84 -9.01
C GLU A 610 22.84 13.53 -8.90
N ALA A 611 22.29 14.01 -10.01
CA ALA A 611 20.95 14.61 -10.04
C ALA A 611 19.87 13.58 -9.65
N ALA A 612 19.97 12.33 -10.14
CA ALA A 612 19.06 11.24 -9.79
C ALA A 612 19.14 10.90 -8.29
N ARG A 613 20.36 10.77 -7.73
CA ARG A 613 20.58 10.55 -6.29
C ARG A 613 20.03 11.71 -5.47
N LYS A 614 20.34 12.96 -5.82
CA LYS A 614 19.83 14.17 -5.15
C LYS A 614 18.30 14.25 -5.19
N ALA A 615 17.67 13.95 -6.32
CA ALA A 615 16.22 13.92 -6.45
C ALA A 615 15.60 12.82 -5.57
N ALA A 616 16.18 11.62 -5.57
CA ALA A 616 15.75 10.50 -4.73
C ALA A 616 15.89 10.83 -3.23
N THR A 617 17.02 11.38 -2.80
CA THR A 617 17.29 11.83 -1.42
C THR A 617 16.33 12.93 -0.99
N THR A 618 16.09 13.93 -1.84
CA THR A 618 15.14 15.01 -1.57
C THR A 618 13.74 14.46 -1.38
N LYS A 619 13.32 13.53 -2.24
CA LYS A 619 12.00 12.90 -2.18
C LYS A 619 11.86 11.98 -0.96
N TYR A 620 12.90 11.23 -0.61
CA TYR A 620 12.98 10.43 0.61
C TYR A 620 12.77 11.30 1.85
N LEU A 621 13.57 12.37 2.01
CA LEU A 621 13.45 13.29 3.15
C LEU A 621 12.09 14.00 3.19
N GLN A 622 11.52 14.35 2.03
CA GLN A 622 10.15 14.87 1.95
C GLN A 622 9.13 13.87 2.53
N ARG A 623 9.21 12.58 2.14
CA ARG A 623 8.33 11.52 2.63
C ARG A 623 8.54 11.26 4.12
N VAL A 624 9.78 11.27 4.62
CA VAL A 624 10.07 11.15 6.06
C VAL A 624 9.39 12.28 6.83
N ARG A 625 9.51 13.54 6.40
CA ARG A 625 8.81 14.68 7.04
C ARG A 625 7.30 14.51 7.06
N GLN A 626 6.70 14.01 5.97
CA GLN A 626 5.26 13.72 5.92
C GLN A 626 4.85 12.66 6.95
N VAL A 627 5.62 11.57 7.06
CA VAL A 627 5.38 10.51 8.04
C VAL A 627 5.50 11.05 9.47
N LEU A 628 6.55 11.82 9.77
CA LEU A 628 6.79 12.33 11.13
C LEU A 628 5.73 13.33 11.60
N ARG A 629 5.13 14.10 10.67
CA ARG A 629 4.01 15.02 10.92
C ARG A 629 2.66 14.30 11.10
N SER A 630 2.56 13.04 10.68
CA SER A 630 1.32 12.27 10.80
C SER A 630 0.98 11.90 12.24
N GLN A 631 -0.27 11.49 12.48
CA GLN A 631 -0.72 10.98 13.80
C GLN A 631 -0.47 9.48 14.00
N LEU A 632 0.44 8.90 13.21
CA LEU A 632 0.86 7.51 13.41
C LEU A 632 1.62 7.35 14.74
N ASN A 633 1.46 6.18 15.35
CA ASN A 633 2.22 5.76 16.53
C ASN A 633 3.68 5.43 16.14
N GLY A 634 4.58 5.29 17.13
CA GLY A 634 6.02 5.10 16.89
C GLY A 634 6.30 3.94 15.94
N LYS A 635 5.71 2.77 16.21
CA LYS A 635 5.74 1.59 15.33
C LYS A 635 5.34 1.87 13.90
N ASN A 636 4.16 2.47 13.70
CA ASN A 636 3.62 2.70 12.38
C ASN A 636 4.39 3.79 11.63
N LYS A 637 4.99 4.76 12.33
CA LYS A 637 5.89 5.73 11.71
C LYS A 637 7.15 5.06 11.18
N ILE A 638 7.84 4.24 11.98
CA ILE A 638 9.03 3.53 11.51
C ILE A 638 8.68 2.59 10.36
N ARG A 639 7.59 1.82 10.49
CA ARG A 639 7.06 0.99 9.41
C ARG A 639 6.79 1.82 8.15
N ALA A 640 6.15 2.97 8.26
CA ALA A 640 5.90 3.86 7.14
C ALA A 640 7.19 4.43 6.52
N ILE A 641 8.22 4.76 7.30
CA ILE A 641 9.51 5.19 6.74
C ILE A 641 10.09 4.05 5.89
N ASN A 642 10.16 2.84 6.43
CA ASN A 642 10.71 1.66 5.75
C ASN A 642 9.90 1.27 4.49
N THR A 643 8.56 1.38 4.51
CA THR A 643 7.70 0.91 3.42
C THR A 643 7.23 1.99 2.44
N TYR A 644 7.34 3.28 2.79
CA TYR A 644 6.89 4.39 1.92
C TYR A 644 8.01 5.36 1.55
N ALA A 645 8.92 5.71 2.46
CA ALA A 645 10.00 6.65 2.16
C ALA A 645 11.19 5.93 1.50
N LEU A 646 11.71 4.89 2.18
CA LEU A 646 12.92 4.17 1.80
C LEU A 646 12.91 3.53 0.39
N PRO A 647 11.76 3.05 -0.15
CA PRO A 647 11.73 2.51 -1.51
C PRO A 647 12.17 3.49 -2.61
N VAL A 648 12.12 4.80 -2.35
CA VAL A 648 12.60 5.84 -3.28
C VAL A 648 14.12 5.78 -3.48
N ILE A 649 14.86 5.38 -2.44
CA ILE A 649 16.32 5.16 -2.52
C ILE A 649 16.61 3.75 -3.03
N ARG A 650 15.85 2.76 -2.56
CA ARG A 650 16.00 1.35 -2.93
C ARG A 650 15.91 1.10 -4.44
N TYR A 651 15.04 1.83 -5.14
CA TYR A 651 14.85 1.67 -6.58
C TYR A 651 16.11 1.99 -7.41
N PRO A 652 16.71 3.19 -7.31
CA PRO A 652 17.97 3.49 -8.00
C PRO A 652 19.21 2.77 -7.41
N ALA A 653 19.15 2.28 -6.17
CA ALA A 653 20.24 1.53 -5.55
C ALA A 653 20.58 0.24 -6.33
N GLY A 654 21.88 -0.07 -6.40
CA GLY A 654 22.44 -1.19 -7.18
C GLY A 654 22.59 -0.92 -8.68
N VAL A 655 21.79 -0.02 -9.25
CA VAL A 655 21.90 0.41 -10.67
C VAL A 655 22.82 1.62 -10.81
N ILE A 656 22.69 2.58 -9.90
CA ILE A 656 23.51 3.79 -9.83
C ILE A 656 24.50 3.66 -8.67
N GLY A 657 25.75 4.07 -8.90
CA GLY A 657 26.76 4.13 -7.84
C GLY A 657 26.42 5.22 -6.82
N TRP A 658 26.43 4.85 -5.54
CA TRP A 658 26.14 5.78 -4.44
C TRP A 658 27.41 6.04 -3.61
N PRO A 659 27.90 7.28 -3.53
CA PRO A 659 29.05 7.62 -2.68
C PRO A 659 28.73 7.42 -1.21
N LYS A 660 29.71 6.93 -0.43
CA LYS A 660 29.54 6.64 1.01
C LYS A 660 29.15 7.89 1.79
N GLU A 661 29.72 9.04 1.41
CA GLU A 661 29.49 10.35 2.02
C GLU A 661 28.02 10.80 1.84
N GLU A 662 27.43 10.56 0.65
CA GLU A 662 26.03 10.90 0.39
C GLU A 662 25.05 10.01 1.18
N ILE A 663 25.39 8.73 1.34
CA ILE A 663 24.63 7.77 2.15
C ILE A 663 24.63 8.22 3.61
N GLU A 664 25.81 8.43 4.18
CA GLU A 664 25.99 8.82 5.58
C GLU A 664 25.31 10.16 5.88
N ALA A 665 25.47 11.14 4.99
CA ALA A 665 24.80 12.44 5.11
C ALA A 665 23.26 12.29 5.14
N THR A 666 22.71 11.34 4.39
CA THR A 666 21.27 11.08 4.34
C THR A 666 20.78 10.40 5.62
N ASP A 667 21.53 9.44 6.15
CA ASP A 667 21.23 8.82 7.44
C ASP A 667 21.31 9.83 8.60
N ILE A 668 22.33 10.69 8.62
CA ILE A 668 22.44 11.79 9.59
C ILE A 668 21.22 12.72 9.52
N LYS A 669 20.80 13.13 8.32
CA LYS A 669 19.61 13.98 8.13
C LYS A 669 18.34 13.27 8.60
N THR A 670 18.22 11.96 8.39
CA THR A 670 17.10 11.15 8.89
C THR A 670 17.04 11.17 10.41
N ARG A 671 18.17 10.94 11.09
CA ARG A 671 18.27 10.98 12.55
C ARG A 671 17.94 12.37 13.10
N LYS A 672 18.49 13.44 12.50
CA LYS A 672 18.15 14.83 12.86
C LYS A 672 16.65 15.10 12.75
N LEU A 673 15.99 14.64 11.68
CA LEU A 673 14.54 14.76 11.52
C LEU A 673 13.77 14.02 12.61
N LEU A 674 14.17 12.80 12.96
CA LEU A 674 13.56 12.04 14.05
C LEU A 674 13.69 12.80 15.38
N THR A 675 14.88 13.35 15.67
CA THR A 675 15.12 14.15 16.88
C THR A 675 14.29 15.41 16.95
N MET A 676 14.23 16.21 15.87
CA MET A 676 13.41 17.43 15.84
C MET A 676 11.91 17.15 16.04
N HIS A 677 11.44 15.98 15.61
CA HIS A 677 10.05 15.55 15.79
C HIS A 677 9.80 14.79 17.10
N GLY A 678 10.80 14.73 17.99
CA GLY A 678 10.75 14.03 19.29
C GLY A 678 10.75 12.51 19.18
N GLY A 679 10.92 11.95 17.99
CA GLY A 679 10.94 10.51 17.76
C GLY A 679 12.29 9.85 18.06
N PHE A 680 13.37 10.59 18.30
CA PHE A 680 14.67 10.01 18.69
C PHE A 680 15.40 10.96 19.65
N HIS A 681 15.86 10.45 20.79
CA HIS A 681 16.58 11.29 21.75
C HIS A 681 18.02 11.54 21.27
N PRO A 682 18.56 12.78 21.36
CA PRO A 682 19.88 13.11 20.80
C PRO A 682 21.04 12.26 21.32
N LYS A 683 20.94 11.79 22.57
CA LYS A 683 21.96 11.01 23.29
C LYS A 683 21.72 9.50 23.25
N SER A 684 20.65 9.05 22.59
CA SER A 684 20.32 7.63 22.42
C SER A 684 21.27 6.93 21.46
N SER A 685 21.32 5.59 21.52
CA SER A 685 22.18 4.80 20.64
C SER A 685 21.66 4.84 19.20
N THR A 686 22.54 5.20 18.27
CA THR A 686 22.25 5.12 16.83
C THR A 686 22.09 3.67 16.39
N LEU A 687 22.85 2.74 16.96
CA LEU A 687 22.77 1.32 16.62
C LEU A 687 21.43 0.71 17.05
N ARG A 688 20.92 1.08 18.24
CA ARG A 688 19.62 0.60 18.74
C ARG A 688 18.44 1.12 17.92
N LEU A 689 18.59 2.26 17.25
CA LEU A 689 17.58 2.76 16.28
C LEU A 689 17.39 1.78 15.11
N TYR A 690 18.48 1.16 14.65
CA TYR A 690 18.46 0.25 13.49
C TYR A 690 18.22 -1.23 13.86
N ALA A 691 18.47 -1.61 15.12
CA ALA A 691 18.18 -2.96 15.62
C ALA A 691 16.68 -3.33 15.56
N LYS A 692 16.37 -4.62 15.46
CA LYS A 692 14.98 -5.12 15.35
C LYS A 692 14.18 -4.82 16.62
N ARG A 693 12.87 -4.61 16.49
CA ARG A 693 11.97 -4.36 17.63
C ARG A 693 11.92 -5.51 18.64
N LYS A 694 11.94 -6.75 18.15
CA LYS A 694 11.98 -7.96 18.99
C LYS A 694 13.26 -8.08 19.82
N GLU A 695 14.34 -7.46 19.35
CA GLU A 695 15.65 -7.42 20.01
C GLU A 695 15.82 -6.12 20.83
N GLY A 696 14.74 -5.36 21.05
CA GLY A 696 14.76 -4.13 21.85
C GLY A 696 15.13 -2.85 21.09
N GLY A 697 15.29 -2.91 19.77
CA GLY A 697 15.53 -1.76 18.90
C GLY A 697 14.26 -1.09 18.35
N ARG A 698 14.40 -0.14 17.43
CA ARG A 698 13.23 0.55 16.81
C ARG A 698 12.83 -0.01 15.46
N GLY A 699 13.71 -0.78 14.82
CA GLY A 699 13.51 -1.40 13.51
C GLY A 699 13.53 -0.41 12.35
N LEU A 700 14.19 0.74 12.49
CA LEU A 700 14.44 1.61 11.32
C LEU A 700 15.45 0.91 10.42
N VAL A 701 15.24 0.90 9.11
CA VAL A 701 16.26 0.42 8.17
C VAL A 701 17.07 1.62 7.71
N SER A 702 18.39 1.54 7.83
CA SER A 702 19.29 2.62 7.41
C SER A 702 19.33 2.73 5.87
N VAL A 703 19.70 3.92 5.39
CA VAL A 703 19.95 4.11 3.96
C VAL A 703 21.19 3.31 3.54
N SER A 704 22.22 3.27 4.39
CA SER A 704 23.44 2.48 4.17
C SER A 704 23.15 1.00 3.92
N THR A 705 22.51 0.34 4.86
CA THR A 705 22.13 -1.08 4.76
C THR A 705 21.26 -1.32 3.54
N THR A 706 20.31 -0.42 3.23
CA THR A 706 19.47 -0.57 2.03
C THR A 706 20.26 -0.53 0.73
N VAL A 707 21.22 0.40 0.61
CA VAL A 707 22.04 0.53 -0.59
C VAL A 707 23.01 -0.65 -0.72
N GLN A 708 23.58 -1.11 0.39
CA GLN A 708 24.44 -2.29 0.42
C GLN A 708 23.66 -3.54 0.03
N ASP A 709 22.55 -3.83 0.73
CA ASP A 709 21.69 -4.99 0.46
C ASP A 709 21.27 -5.04 -1.01
N GLU A 710 20.81 -3.92 -1.58
CA GLU A 710 20.39 -3.88 -2.99
C GLU A 710 21.56 -4.03 -3.96
N THR A 711 22.74 -3.50 -3.63
CA THR A 711 23.96 -3.68 -4.43
C THR A 711 24.36 -5.16 -4.46
N THR A 712 24.43 -5.82 -3.30
CA THR A 712 24.74 -7.25 -3.18
C THR A 712 23.70 -8.10 -3.91
N ASN A 713 22.41 -7.83 -3.68
CA ASN A 713 21.30 -8.50 -4.37
C ASN A 713 21.36 -8.39 -5.91
N ILE A 714 21.85 -7.25 -6.43
CA ILE A 714 22.02 -7.05 -7.86
C ILE A 714 23.27 -7.76 -8.36
N GLN A 715 24.38 -7.76 -7.60
CA GLN A 715 25.58 -8.52 -7.95
C GLN A 715 25.32 -10.03 -8.03
N GLU A 716 24.62 -10.59 -7.03
CA GLU A 716 24.19 -12.00 -7.04
C GLU A 716 23.30 -12.30 -8.25
N TYR A 717 22.34 -11.42 -8.57
CA TYR A 717 21.48 -11.56 -9.74
C TYR A 717 22.28 -11.58 -11.04
N ILE A 718 23.25 -10.67 -11.18
CA ILE A 718 24.11 -10.59 -12.36
C ILE A 718 25.00 -11.84 -12.45
N GLY A 719 25.60 -12.29 -11.34
CA GLY A 719 26.38 -13.52 -11.29
C GLY A 719 25.59 -14.74 -11.74
N LYS A 720 24.31 -14.84 -11.34
CA LYS A 720 23.41 -15.91 -11.77
C LYS A 720 23.02 -15.83 -13.25
N MET A 721 22.83 -14.63 -13.80
CA MET A 721 22.34 -14.44 -15.17
C MET A 721 23.45 -14.38 -16.22
N ALA A 722 24.66 -13.97 -15.85
CA ALA A 722 25.79 -13.78 -16.76
C ALA A 722 26.12 -15.00 -17.64
N PRO A 723 26.07 -16.26 -17.15
CA PRO A 723 26.33 -17.44 -18.00
C PRO A 723 25.40 -17.54 -19.21
N THR A 724 24.15 -17.08 -19.07
CA THR A 724 23.13 -17.12 -20.13
C THR A 724 22.95 -15.79 -20.86
N ASP A 725 23.34 -14.68 -20.24
CA ASP A 725 23.17 -13.32 -20.76
C ASP A 725 24.53 -12.69 -21.09
N ARG A 726 24.84 -12.61 -22.39
CA ARG A 726 26.11 -12.08 -22.88
C ARG A 726 26.31 -10.60 -22.53
N VAL A 727 25.24 -9.82 -22.37
CA VAL A 727 25.36 -8.40 -22.01
C VAL A 727 25.72 -8.26 -20.53
N LEU A 728 25.06 -9.02 -19.66
CA LEU A 728 25.40 -9.03 -18.23
C LEU A 728 26.78 -9.63 -17.94
N SER A 729 27.24 -10.59 -18.75
CA SER A 729 28.63 -11.05 -18.75
C SER A 729 29.62 -9.90 -19.00
N GLU A 730 29.34 -9.05 -19.99
CA GLU A 730 30.17 -7.86 -20.26
C GLU A 730 30.11 -6.85 -19.11
N TYR A 731 28.96 -6.70 -18.47
CA TYR A 731 28.82 -5.85 -17.28
C TYR A 731 29.73 -6.32 -16.13
N LEU A 732 29.77 -7.63 -15.84
CA LEU A 732 30.67 -8.18 -14.81
C LEU A 732 32.13 -7.90 -15.13
N ARG A 733 32.53 -8.09 -16.38
CA ARG A 733 33.90 -7.82 -16.86
C ARG A 733 34.31 -6.35 -16.66
N GLN A 734 33.34 -5.43 -16.71
CA GLN A 734 33.57 -3.99 -16.50
C GLN A 734 33.64 -3.58 -15.02
N GLN A 735 33.30 -4.46 -14.07
CA GLN A 735 33.44 -4.20 -12.65
C GLN A 735 34.85 -4.58 -12.16
N LYS A 736 35.49 -3.70 -11.37
CA LYS A 736 36.67 -4.07 -10.58
C LYS A 736 36.18 -4.79 -9.31
N PRO A 737 36.82 -5.88 -8.87
CA PRO A 737 36.49 -6.51 -7.60
C PRO A 737 36.73 -5.49 -6.47
N LYS A 738 35.69 -5.18 -5.70
CA LYS A 738 35.85 -4.46 -4.44
C LYS A 738 36.07 -5.52 -3.36
N LYS A 739 37.20 -5.41 -2.63
CA LYS A 739 37.37 -6.13 -1.36
C LYS A 739 36.29 -5.64 -0.40
N GLU A 740 35.45 -6.55 0.05
CA GLU A 740 34.60 -6.31 1.20
C GLU A 740 35.50 -6.26 2.43
N VAL A 741 35.63 -5.06 3.03
CA VAL A 741 36.14 -4.91 4.39
C VAL A 741 34.91 -4.85 5.27
N GLY A 742 34.50 -6.00 5.78
CA GLY A 742 33.50 -6.09 6.82
C GLY A 742 34.21 -6.00 8.16
N ASP A 743 34.35 -4.78 8.69
CA ASP A 743 34.54 -4.65 10.13
C ASP A 743 33.20 -5.00 10.78
N GLU A 744 33.18 -6.01 11.65
CA GLU A 744 32.01 -6.30 12.48
C GLU A 744 31.71 -5.08 13.35
N GLU A 745 30.69 -4.30 13.00
CA GLU A 745 30.27 -3.18 13.85
C GLU A 745 29.84 -3.73 15.22
N PRO A 746 30.41 -3.22 16.33
CA PRO A 746 30.10 -3.72 17.66
C PRO A 746 28.62 -3.50 17.99
N SER A 747 27.99 -4.49 18.64
CA SER A 747 26.57 -4.44 18.95
C SER A 747 26.25 -3.28 19.90
N TRP A 748 25.04 -2.71 19.78
CA TRP A 748 24.57 -1.72 20.74
C TRP A 748 24.52 -2.29 22.17
N LYS A 749 24.37 -3.62 22.28
CA LYS A 749 24.34 -4.38 23.53
C LYS A 749 25.68 -4.38 24.25
N ASP A 750 26.78 -4.26 23.52
CA ASP A 750 28.14 -4.32 24.11
C ASP A 750 28.58 -2.95 24.62
N ARG A 751 27.85 -1.89 24.25
CA ARG A 751 28.17 -0.53 24.72
C ARG A 751 27.99 -0.44 26.25
N PRO A 752 28.96 0.14 26.98
CA PRO A 752 28.92 0.21 28.44
C PRO A 752 27.63 0.86 29.00
N LEU A 753 27.20 1.99 28.41
CA LEU A 753 26.00 2.70 28.86
C LEU A 753 24.72 2.16 28.21
N HIS A 754 24.63 2.18 26.88
CA HIS A 754 23.39 1.87 26.15
C HIS A 754 22.93 0.41 26.30
N GLY A 755 23.87 -0.52 26.51
CA GLY A 755 23.59 -1.95 26.71
C GLY A 755 23.32 -2.36 28.16
N MET A 756 23.54 -1.47 29.13
CA MET A 756 23.48 -1.81 30.57
C MET A 756 22.14 -2.40 30.99
N TYR A 757 21.03 -1.75 30.61
CA TYR A 757 19.70 -2.24 30.92
C TYR A 757 19.44 -3.63 30.32
N HIS A 758 19.91 -3.88 29.09
CA HIS A 758 19.73 -5.17 28.43
C HIS A 758 20.42 -6.30 29.19
N ARG A 759 21.68 -6.09 29.57
CA ARG A 759 22.47 -7.05 30.35
C ARG A 759 21.84 -7.32 31.72
N GLN A 760 21.34 -6.28 32.38
CA GLN A 760 20.69 -6.41 33.70
C GLN A 760 19.39 -7.22 33.68
N ILE A 761 18.62 -7.17 32.59
CA ILE A 761 17.34 -7.90 32.51
C ILE A 761 17.47 -9.31 31.95
N GLU A 762 18.59 -9.64 31.30
CA GLU A 762 18.79 -10.94 30.63
C GLU A 762 18.79 -12.11 31.62
N GLU A 763 19.27 -11.89 32.84
CA GLU A 763 19.31 -12.90 33.90
C GLU A 763 17.97 -13.05 34.66
N VAL A 764 17.08 -12.06 34.57
CA VAL A 764 15.89 -11.97 35.44
C VAL A 764 14.55 -11.95 34.68
N ALA A 765 14.57 -11.76 33.35
CA ALA A 765 13.36 -11.65 32.55
C ALA A 765 13.52 -12.19 31.13
N ASP A 766 12.43 -12.72 30.59
CA ASP A 766 12.33 -13.07 29.17
C ASP A 766 12.45 -11.79 28.33
N ILE A 767 13.56 -11.68 27.60
CA ILE A 767 13.89 -10.54 26.73
C ILE A 767 12.81 -10.30 25.67
N GLN A 768 12.29 -11.36 25.05
CA GLN A 768 11.29 -11.20 23.99
C GLN A 768 9.98 -10.67 24.57
N LYS A 769 9.53 -11.20 25.71
CA LYS A 769 8.36 -10.68 26.44
C LYS A 769 8.57 -9.24 26.89
N SER A 770 9.77 -8.92 27.39
CA SER A 770 10.12 -7.58 27.88
C SER A 770 10.03 -6.49 26.81
N TYR A 771 10.27 -6.83 25.53
CA TYR A 771 10.17 -5.87 24.41
C TYR A 771 8.85 -5.93 23.63
N GLN A 772 7.87 -6.76 24.03
CA GLN A 772 6.59 -6.86 23.32
C GLN A 772 5.83 -5.52 23.22
N TRP A 773 6.03 -4.61 24.17
CA TRP A 773 5.39 -3.30 24.15
C TRP A 773 5.78 -2.47 22.91
N LEU A 774 6.98 -2.66 22.36
CA LEU A 774 7.43 -2.00 21.12
C LEU A 774 6.55 -2.39 19.92
N ASP A 775 5.93 -3.57 19.96
CA ASP A 775 5.07 -4.05 18.89
C ASP A 775 3.57 -3.93 19.20
N LYS A 776 3.16 -4.07 20.46
CA LYS A 776 1.73 -4.17 20.83
C LYS A 776 1.13 -2.89 21.42
N ALA A 777 1.92 -2.06 22.11
CA ALA A 777 1.36 -0.96 22.92
C ALA A 777 0.84 0.24 22.11
N GLY A 778 1.28 0.41 20.86
CA GLY A 778 0.82 1.50 19.99
C GLY A 778 1.13 2.91 20.51
N LEU A 779 2.25 3.07 21.21
CA LEU A 779 2.65 4.32 21.87
C LEU A 779 2.97 5.45 20.88
N LYS A 780 2.78 6.69 21.33
CA LYS A 780 3.27 7.85 20.59
C LYS A 780 4.78 7.75 20.42
N ASP A 781 5.25 8.16 19.25
CA ASP A 781 6.67 8.18 18.87
C ASP A 781 7.57 8.84 19.92
N SER A 782 7.15 9.98 20.47
CA SER A 782 7.90 10.67 21.54
C SER A 782 7.92 9.93 22.87
N THR A 783 6.85 9.20 23.19
CA THR A 783 6.80 8.38 24.40
C THR A 783 7.69 7.16 24.26
N GLU A 784 7.65 6.49 23.11
CA GLU A 784 8.56 5.38 22.78
C GLU A 784 10.02 5.83 22.86
N ALA A 785 10.37 6.97 22.26
CA ALA A 785 11.72 7.52 22.28
C ALA A 785 12.22 7.83 23.71
N LEU A 786 11.35 8.39 24.57
CA LEU A 786 11.71 8.72 25.95
C LEU A 786 11.95 7.46 26.80
N ILE A 787 11.10 6.44 26.66
CA ILE A 787 11.26 5.15 27.36
C ILE A 787 12.58 4.49 26.94
N MET A 788 12.90 4.51 25.65
CA MET A 788 14.16 3.96 25.16
C MET A 788 15.36 4.73 25.68
N ALA A 789 15.32 6.07 25.64
CA ALA A 789 16.37 6.91 26.22
C ALA A 789 16.56 6.65 27.73
N ALA A 790 15.48 6.35 28.45
CA ALA A 790 15.56 5.94 29.85
C ALA A 790 16.27 4.59 30.02
N GLN A 791 15.93 3.59 29.21
CA GLN A 791 16.60 2.29 29.24
C GLN A 791 18.09 2.40 28.85
N GLU A 792 18.42 3.33 27.97
CA GLU A 792 19.79 3.57 27.47
C GLU A 792 20.68 4.40 28.41
N GLN A 793 20.17 4.85 29.56
CA GLN A 793 20.87 5.82 30.41
C GLN A 793 21.22 7.12 29.66
N ALA A 794 20.37 7.53 28.71
CA ALA A 794 20.62 8.71 27.86
C ALA A 794 19.97 10.00 28.41
N LEU A 795 19.14 9.91 29.46
CA LEU A 795 18.51 11.08 30.10
C LEU A 795 19.52 11.83 30.99
N SER A 796 19.40 13.16 31.07
CA SER A 796 20.29 13.97 31.91
C SER A 796 19.94 13.82 33.39
N THR A 797 20.63 12.91 34.07
CA THR A 797 20.59 12.78 35.52
C THR A 797 21.87 13.35 36.15
N ARG A 798 21.85 13.72 37.43
CA ARG A 798 23.06 14.21 38.11
C ARG A 798 24.21 13.20 38.10
N SER A 799 23.92 11.90 38.18
CA SER A 799 24.95 10.87 38.08
C SER A 799 25.67 10.90 36.73
N ILE A 800 24.94 11.14 35.63
CA ILE A 800 25.53 11.23 34.29
C ILE A 800 26.23 12.58 34.10
N GLU A 801 25.64 13.67 34.59
CA GLU A 801 26.25 15.01 34.54
C GLU A 801 27.59 15.07 35.27
N ALA A 802 27.74 14.31 36.36
CA ALA A 802 28.97 14.23 37.13
C ALA A 802 29.96 13.20 36.59
N GLY A 803 29.49 11.98 36.30
CA GLY A 803 30.37 10.88 35.90
C GLY A 803 30.75 10.84 34.42
N VAL A 804 29.93 11.42 33.53
CA VAL A 804 30.12 11.31 32.07
C VAL A 804 30.39 12.66 31.42
N TYR A 805 29.60 13.69 31.76
CA TYR A 805 29.78 15.03 31.15
C TYR A 805 30.74 15.92 31.93
N HIS A 806 31.06 15.55 33.17
CA HIS A 806 31.87 16.35 34.09
C HIS A 806 31.41 17.82 34.23
N THR A 807 30.12 18.07 33.98
CA THR A 807 29.49 19.41 34.08
C THR A 807 29.04 19.76 35.49
N ARG A 808 29.08 18.80 36.41
CA ARG A 808 28.67 18.95 37.81
C ARG A 808 29.53 18.04 38.69
N GLN A 809 29.78 18.42 39.93
CA GLN A 809 30.57 17.60 40.86
C GLN A 809 29.72 16.66 41.72
N ASP A 810 28.51 17.07 42.13
CA ASP A 810 27.64 16.25 42.99
C ASP A 810 26.71 15.32 42.18
N PRO A 811 26.89 13.98 42.25
CA PRO A 811 26.05 13.01 41.56
C PRO A 811 24.73 12.71 42.28
N ARG A 812 24.51 13.19 43.51
CA ARG A 812 23.41 12.76 44.37
C ARG A 812 22.03 13.24 43.89
N CYS A 813 21.03 12.41 44.17
CA CYS A 813 19.62 12.65 43.83
C CYS A 813 19.11 14.01 44.30
N ARG A 814 18.40 14.72 43.41
CA ARG A 814 17.74 16.01 43.71
C ARG A 814 16.70 15.93 44.84
N LEU A 815 16.12 14.75 45.05
CA LEU A 815 15.03 14.55 46.00
C LEU A 815 15.50 13.97 47.33
N CYS A 816 16.09 12.77 47.34
CA CYS A 816 16.50 12.11 48.58
C CYS A 816 17.88 12.52 49.08
N LYS A 817 18.76 13.01 48.19
CA LYS A 817 20.18 13.34 48.47
C LYS A 817 21.05 12.19 49.02
N ASP A 818 20.56 10.96 49.11
CA ASP A 818 21.29 9.86 49.75
C ASP A 818 22.07 8.97 48.78
N ALA A 819 21.61 8.87 47.54
CA ALA A 819 22.21 8.00 46.52
C ALA A 819 22.47 8.75 45.21
N PRO A 820 23.36 8.25 44.34
CA PRO A 820 23.55 8.79 43.00
C PRO A 820 22.23 8.83 42.22
N GLU A 821 21.99 9.93 41.52
CA GLU A 821 20.80 10.12 40.69
C GLU A 821 20.92 9.29 39.40
N THR A 822 20.72 7.97 39.49
CA THR A 822 20.61 7.11 38.30
C THR A 822 19.16 6.97 37.88
N ILE A 823 18.92 6.50 36.65
CA ILE A 823 17.55 6.26 36.19
C ILE A 823 16.89 5.17 37.04
N GLN A 824 17.62 4.10 37.36
CA GLN A 824 17.15 3.02 38.25
C GLN A 824 16.77 3.56 39.63
N HIS A 825 17.58 4.48 40.19
CA HIS A 825 17.26 5.12 41.46
C HIS A 825 15.98 5.97 41.36
N ILE A 826 15.81 6.78 40.30
CA ILE A 826 14.59 7.58 40.12
C ILE A 826 13.35 6.69 39.95
N THR A 827 13.46 5.59 39.20
CA THR A 827 12.30 4.77 38.85
C THR A 827 11.88 3.82 39.98
N ALA A 828 12.83 3.32 40.78
CA ALA A 828 12.60 2.26 41.76
C ALA A 828 13.33 2.44 43.11
N GLY A 829 14.44 3.21 43.18
CA GLY A 829 15.28 3.27 44.38
C GLY A 829 15.10 4.48 45.31
N CYS A 830 14.41 5.54 44.87
CA CYS A 830 14.31 6.78 45.63
C CYS A 830 13.20 6.70 46.68
N LYS A 831 13.57 6.69 47.98
CA LYS A 831 12.63 6.62 49.11
C LYS A 831 11.52 7.69 49.08
N MET A 832 11.84 8.89 48.59
CA MET A 832 10.87 9.99 48.45
C MET A 832 9.82 9.74 47.36
N LEU A 833 10.15 8.94 46.36
CA LEU A 833 9.24 8.56 45.26
C LEU A 833 8.56 7.20 45.52
N ALA A 834 9.20 6.33 46.29
CA ALA A 834 8.73 4.98 46.63
C ALA A 834 7.35 5.01 47.29
N GLY A 835 7.18 5.78 48.37
CA GLY A 835 5.94 5.83 49.15
C GLY A 835 4.75 6.57 48.51
N LYS A 836 4.91 7.12 47.30
CA LYS A 836 3.82 7.82 46.59
C LYS A 836 3.71 7.35 45.13
N ALA A 837 4.51 7.96 44.26
CA ALA A 837 4.36 7.80 42.81
C ALA A 837 4.73 6.39 42.32
N TYR A 838 5.64 5.70 42.99
CA TYR A 838 5.98 4.32 42.66
C TYR A 838 4.84 3.36 43.02
N MET A 839 4.37 3.40 44.27
CA MET A 839 3.24 2.59 44.74
C MET A 839 1.98 2.80 43.90
N GLU A 840 1.68 4.05 43.52
CA GLU A 840 0.54 4.33 42.63
C GLU A 840 0.68 3.66 41.25
N ARG A 841 1.88 3.71 40.63
CA ARG A 841 2.13 3.04 39.34
C ARG A 841 2.09 1.53 39.46
N HIS A 842 2.66 1.00 40.53
CA HIS A 842 2.67 -0.43 40.84
C HIS A 842 1.26 -0.97 40.97
N ASN A 843 0.43 -0.34 41.82
CA ASN A 843 -0.96 -0.71 42.03
C ASN A 843 -1.81 -0.59 40.75
N GLN A 844 -1.50 0.38 39.88
CA GLN A 844 -2.16 0.47 38.57
C GLN A 844 -1.83 -0.72 37.66
N VAL A 845 -0.58 -1.20 37.67
CA VAL A 845 -0.16 -2.38 36.87
C VAL A 845 -0.75 -3.65 37.45
N ALA A 846 -0.60 -3.86 38.76
CA ALA A 846 -1.20 -5.00 39.46
C ALA A 846 -2.73 -5.01 39.28
N GLY A 847 -3.39 -3.84 39.28
CA GLY A 847 -4.84 -3.73 39.06
C GLY A 847 -5.28 -4.13 37.63
N ILE A 848 -4.39 -4.08 36.64
CA ILE A 848 -4.65 -4.62 35.29
C ILE A 848 -4.53 -6.15 35.31
N VAL A 849 -3.49 -6.68 35.96
CA VAL A 849 -3.29 -8.14 36.13
C VAL A 849 -4.48 -8.75 36.85
N TYR A 850 -4.90 -8.15 37.96
CA TYR A 850 -6.08 -8.55 38.73
C TYR A 850 -7.34 -8.70 37.86
N ARG A 851 -7.62 -7.74 36.98
CA ARG A 851 -8.80 -7.80 36.08
C ARG A 851 -8.72 -8.94 35.07
N ASN A 852 -7.54 -9.18 34.52
CA ASN A 852 -7.35 -10.27 33.56
C ASN A 852 -7.59 -11.62 34.24
N ILE A 853 -7.08 -11.79 35.45
CA ILE A 853 -7.32 -13.00 36.26
C ILE A 853 -8.82 -13.12 36.59
N CYS A 854 -9.48 -12.04 37.02
CA CYS A 854 -10.92 -12.07 37.26
C CYS A 854 -11.71 -12.51 36.02
N ALA A 855 -11.35 -12.00 34.84
CA ALA A 855 -11.99 -12.37 33.59
C ALA A 855 -11.75 -13.85 33.22
N GLU A 856 -10.56 -14.38 33.47
CA GLU A 856 -10.20 -15.78 33.20
C GLU A 856 -10.99 -16.77 34.08
N TYR A 857 -11.22 -16.41 35.35
CA TYR A 857 -11.99 -17.20 36.31
C TYR A 857 -13.49 -16.86 36.36
N ASN A 858 -14.00 -16.05 35.42
CA ASN A 858 -15.40 -15.59 35.36
C ASN A 858 -15.91 -14.91 36.66
N LEU A 859 -15.06 -14.10 37.31
CA LEU A 859 -15.39 -13.27 38.48
C LEU A 859 -15.85 -11.86 38.04
N GLU A 860 -16.55 -11.14 38.92
CA GLU A 860 -17.06 -9.78 38.62
C GLU A 860 -15.91 -8.78 38.41
N VAL A 861 -15.74 -8.27 37.18
CA VAL A 861 -14.64 -7.36 36.85
C VAL A 861 -15.01 -5.91 37.21
N PRO A 862 -14.20 -5.19 38.00
CA PRO A 862 -14.46 -3.78 38.33
C PRO A 862 -14.66 -2.90 37.10
N ARG A 863 -15.74 -2.10 37.10
CA ARG A 863 -16.21 -1.35 35.90
C ARG A 863 -15.22 -0.30 35.42
N SER A 864 -14.47 0.33 36.32
CA SER A 864 -13.51 1.39 35.97
C SER A 864 -12.07 0.96 36.25
N LYS A 865 -11.14 1.21 35.31
CA LYS A 865 -9.69 0.96 35.45
C LYS A 865 -8.97 1.69 36.58
N TRP A 866 -9.66 2.63 37.23
CA TRP A 866 -9.15 3.44 38.33
C TRP A 866 -9.80 3.10 39.67
N GLU A 867 -10.70 2.11 39.66
CA GLU A 867 -11.36 1.59 40.85
C GLU A 867 -10.40 0.63 41.55
N MET A 868 -10.29 0.76 42.88
CA MET A 868 -9.45 -0.13 43.67
C MET A 868 -10.01 -1.55 43.62
N PRO A 869 -9.17 -2.57 43.38
CA PRO A 869 -9.60 -3.95 43.48
C PRO A 869 -10.17 -4.26 44.87
N PRO A 870 -11.30 -5.00 44.94
CA PRO A 870 -11.76 -5.54 46.22
C PRO A 870 -10.70 -6.48 46.81
N ARG A 871 -10.49 -6.40 48.13
CA ARG A 871 -9.46 -7.16 48.87
C ARG A 871 -9.60 -8.67 48.71
N VAL A 872 -10.83 -9.17 48.57
CA VAL A 872 -11.14 -10.59 48.37
C VAL A 872 -12.24 -10.70 47.32
N MET A 873 -12.06 -11.58 46.34
CA MET A 873 -13.13 -12.03 45.45
C MET A 873 -13.10 -13.54 45.32
N GLU A 874 -14.27 -14.15 45.27
CA GLU A 874 -14.41 -15.59 45.38
C GLU A 874 -15.64 -16.07 44.59
N ASN A 875 -15.47 -17.19 43.90
CA ASN A 875 -16.57 -18.01 43.37
C ASN A 875 -16.28 -19.49 43.67
N ASP A 876 -17.06 -20.40 43.08
CA ASP A 876 -16.89 -21.84 43.28
C ASP A 876 -15.58 -22.38 42.71
N ARG A 877 -14.98 -21.67 41.73
CA ARG A 877 -13.76 -22.09 41.02
C ARG A 877 -12.48 -21.51 41.61
N ALA A 878 -12.48 -20.24 42.00
CA ALA A 878 -11.28 -19.55 42.44
C ALA A 878 -11.54 -18.47 43.50
N LYS A 879 -10.49 -18.17 44.28
CA LYS A 879 -10.43 -17.08 45.26
C LYS A 879 -9.22 -16.20 44.97
N ILE A 880 -9.44 -14.91 44.77
CA ILE A 880 -8.41 -13.91 44.50
C ILE A 880 -8.30 -12.96 45.70
N LEU A 881 -7.09 -12.83 46.25
CA LEU A 881 -6.76 -11.90 47.33
C LEU A 881 -5.92 -10.75 46.77
N TRP A 882 -6.25 -9.51 47.12
CA TRP A 882 -5.49 -8.31 46.75
C TRP A 882 -4.91 -7.67 48.00
N ASP A 883 -3.59 -7.44 48.01
CA ASP A 883 -2.86 -6.77 49.09
C ASP A 883 -3.20 -7.35 50.47
N PHE A 884 -3.17 -8.69 50.55
CA PHE A 884 -3.65 -9.46 51.68
C PHE A 884 -2.48 -10.14 52.39
N GLN A 885 -2.36 -9.89 53.69
CA GLN A 885 -1.29 -10.47 54.49
C GLN A 885 -1.54 -11.96 54.73
N ILE A 886 -0.59 -12.80 54.36
CA ILE A 886 -0.62 -14.25 54.60
C ILE A 886 0.01 -14.53 55.95
N GLN A 887 -0.75 -15.18 56.83
CA GLN A 887 -0.20 -15.70 58.08
C GLN A 887 0.72 -16.87 57.77
N THR A 888 1.94 -16.81 58.29
CA THR A 888 2.98 -17.82 58.08
C THR A 888 3.50 -18.25 59.44
N ASP A 889 3.72 -19.56 59.60
CA ASP A 889 4.18 -20.15 60.87
C ASP A 889 5.64 -19.77 61.19
N LYS A 890 6.35 -19.20 60.21
CA LYS A 890 7.71 -18.67 60.31
C LYS A 890 7.69 -17.19 59.99
N MET A 891 8.58 -16.41 60.61
CA MET A 891 8.69 -14.98 60.32
C MET A 891 9.19 -14.76 58.88
N VAL A 892 8.28 -14.37 57.99
CA VAL A 892 8.59 -13.94 56.61
C VAL A 892 8.56 -12.42 56.55
N VAL A 893 9.68 -11.81 56.17
CA VAL A 893 9.86 -10.34 56.13
C VAL A 893 8.90 -9.66 55.14
N ALA A 894 8.52 -10.35 54.06
CA ALA A 894 7.56 -9.89 53.07
C ALA A 894 6.40 -10.89 52.94
N ASN A 895 5.43 -10.81 53.85
CA ASN A 895 4.28 -11.71 53.94
C ASN A 895 2.98 -11.15 53.33
N GLN A 896 3.06 -10.03 52.62
CA GLN A 896 1.93 -9.37 51.97
C GLN A 896 2.16 -9.31 50.46
N PRO A 897 1.81 -10.37 49.71
CA PRO A 897 1.85 -10.35 48.26
C PRO A 897 0.78 -9.42 47.68
N ASP A 898 1.04 -8.88 46.48
CA ASP A 898 0.12 -7.96 45.81
C ASP A 898 -1.16 -8.69 45.37
N ILE A 899 -1.02 -9.88 44.78
CA ILE A 899 -2.14 -10.71 44.35
C ILE A 899 -1.89 -12.18 44.72
N VAL A 900 -2.90 -12.84 45.30
CA VAL A 900 -2.90 -14.30 45.49
C VAL A 900 -4.08 -14.89 44.76
N VAL A 901 -3.84 -15.88 43.92
CA VAL A 901 -4.89 -16.64 43.22
C VAL A 901 -4.91 -18.04 43.78
N VAL A 902 -6.03 -18.45 44.36
CA VAL A 902 -6.28 -19.81 44.84
C VAL A 902 -7.29 -20.46 43.89
N ASP A 903 -6.83 -21.39 43.06
CA ASP A 903 -7.70 -22.26 42.27
C ASP A 903 -8.18 -23.43 43.15
N LYS A 904 -9.49 -23.48 43.39
CA LYS A 904 -10.11 -24.48 44.26
C LYS A 904 -10.25 -25.84 43.58
N GLN A 905 -10.30 -25.88 42.26
CA GLN A 905 -10.44 -27.11 41.47
C GLN A 905 -9.09 -27.81 41.34
N GLU A 906 -8.06 -27.06 40.99
CA GLU A 906 -6.68 -27.56 40.85
C GLU A 906 -5.92 -27.63 42.19
N LYS A 907 -6.54 -27.17 43.29
CA LYS A 907 -5.94 -27.08 44.64
C LYS A 907 -4.58 -26.37 44.65
N MET A 908 -4.47 -25.29 43.86
CA MET A 908 -3.22 -24.57 43.66
C MET A 908 -3.36 -23.12 44.11
N ALA A 909 -2.32 -22.58 44.76
CA ALA A 909 -2.23 -21.18 45.12
C ALA A 909 -0.99 -20.54 44.48
N VAL A 910 -1.18 -19.41 43.80
CA VAL A 910 -0.12 -18.64 43.14
C VAL A 910 -0.10 -17.24 43.75
N ALA A 911 1.05 -16.85 44.30
CA ALA A 911 1.32 -15.48 44.72
C ALA A 911 2.06 -14.75 43.59
N ILE A 912 1.59 -13.54 43.25
CA ILE A 912 2.08 -12.70 42.14
C ILE A 912 2.61 -11.39 42.69
#